data_AF-A0A2V8VU86-F1
#
_entry.id   AF-A0A2V8VU86-F1
#
_cell.length_a   1.000
_cell.length_b   1.000
_cell.length_c   1.000
_cell.angle_alpha   90.00
_cell.angle_beta   90.00
_cell.angle_gamma   90.00
#
_symmetry.space_group_name_H-M   'P 1'
#
loop_
_entity.id
_entity.type
_entity.pdbx_description
1 polymer ?
#
loop_
_entity_poly.entity_id
_entity_poly.type
_entity_poly.pdbx_seq_one_letter_code
_entity_poly.pdbx_strand_id
1 'polypeptide(L)'
;MPLLARNVYILGYQGQFPKGRPSEFLILLTRYVQQARELTVIAGPDGVIHVSTCEEAKPLLKILGYRTRADCGQRSTFLETADPQRAFLTIDSGFPLPDLEKSLQEGRAFAYPYSMSHVPAPPVEIDWTKEGKKVDAVDLLLADPELARFYWAMARMDAETLSALRQSRVLKKMVPQAAALDFFGSHICVRSGRVVVPGGSAAGLAWKELVGASPDSPGDFIPKLFAKDSGWLAAYFDDLSSAPPSQQTRFTEAGRLRHFYEAFRGKDSSNAGSGVFRRDAGLFLLVTRLRWGPNGDLYVPGNLEVWKKVFRQKTDSKTIRDWGRRAAHWEHPGQLLDALLAISREPTETGPLQSYLMLSELDGRRSPEHRLKPETVALLADKFPEFSDQYVVFSEFPELDDASIVAFLQVVTNLNGIPKNTLRGNALGTFQASVGLWQILARQGEIPSAALNDSWQRSIRPFGKIGSSTQLFDAGRTALKELLLAATRKADVSQDKIVNLLAGPQQSAAEAQRMHELIANRIRSVLDGQRLVSLDTLMTLGEGLGEVAQGTVSGNNLLPLAGELREFEMPQPIFRNSERDEWAAGIYNNRHTELQMRTNLAKIIKSPSSSQQLAEARGQLAPFLRDTLVGLNYAYYEPPGAQILHHNPLFVRSHDFAGESVIGLERLWQAPQLFGAGSPAGGGAHLVGSLADLPYILATAEQDFIAPQNVQALIWRELVPGLLTNAVVPRWWNVNQNELHAVRLYQQCGEELLAAAAENDEVRNKVMNILTDRMIPQRAERVEQALRTRHLPEVLLQLTPADTFYLTAEYQQRFPQEPNAFGPAGEELATLFKSYPDEVNWERLSRDFGVPHRVLAQSYARELLNVPPSPVFMGYSSRMLAETWDSNNLYWARLADEKGYSPVMLNRLVPELTRRMVEKIFATDFADWPALLRAARETGEEFRQGKIVALSRDASFSQP
;
A
#
# COMPACT_ATOMS: atom_id res chain seq x y z
N MET A 1 12.26 -25.95 -5.90
CA MET A 1 11.09 -26.52 -6.64
C MET A 1 9.84 -25.63 -6.59
N PRO A 2 9.28 -25.21 -5.44
CA PRO A 2 8.07 -24.35 -5.44
C PRO A 2 8.24 -23.04 -6.21
N LEU A 3 9.34 -22.33 -5.97
CA LEU A 3 9.64 -21.09 -6.66
C LEU A 3 9.82 -21.28 -8.19
N LEU A 4 10.45 -22.39 -8.59
CA LEU A 4 10.56 -22.77 -10.01
C LEU A 4 9.17 -22.95 -10.63
N ALA A 5 8.31 -23.76 -10.00
CA ALA A 5 6.96 -24.00 -10.48
C ALA A 5 6.15 -22.68 -10.60
N ARG A 6 6.31 -21.79 -9.62
CA ARG A 6 5.72 -20.45 -9.65
C ARG A 6 6.18 -19.65 -10.87
N ASN A 7 7.49 -19.53 -11.07
CA ASN A 7 8.04 -18.73 -12.17
C ASN A 7 7.67 -19.31 -13.53
N VAL A 8 7.53 -20.63 -13.65
CA VAL A 8 7.08 -21.28 -14.89
C VAL A 8 5.65 -20.88 -15.24
N TYR A 9 4.69 -20.94 -14.30
CA TYR A 9 3.30 -20.60 -14.66
C TYR A 9 3.10 -19.10 -14.90
N ILE A 10 3.87 -18.24 -14.22
CA ILE A 10 3.74 -16.77 -14.35
C ILE A 10 4.49 -16.25 -15.58
N LEU A 11 5.75 -16.66 -15.75
CA LEU A 11 6.65 -16.08 -16.75
C LEU A 11 6.90 -17.02 -17.92
N GLY A 12 6.60 -18.32 -17.79
CA GLY A 12 7.02 -19.32 -18.76
C GLY A 12 6.22 -19.34 -20.06
N TYR A 13 5.01 -18.77 -20.07
CA TYR A 13 4.12 -18.82 -21.24
C TYR A 13 3.53 -17.46 -21.55
N GLN A 14 3.44 -17.14 -22.85
CA GLN A 14 2.78 -15.94 -23.38
C GLN A 14 1.44 -16.31 -24.02
N GLY A 15 0.37 -15.60 -23.62
CA GLY A 15 -1.00 -15.87 -24.07
C GLY A 15 -1.77 -16.83 -23.16
N GLN A 16 -3.04 -17.08 -23.46
CA GLN A 16 -3.88 -17.97 -22.65
C GLN A 16 -3.57 -19.45 -22.91
N PHE A 17 -3.29 -20.20 -21.84
CA PHE A 17 -3.19 -21.66 -21.88
C PHE A 17 -4.55 -22.30 -22.28
N PRO A 18 -4.58 -23.44 -23.01
CA PRO A 18 -3.48 -24.30 -23.48
C PRO A 18 -2.79 -23.84 -24.76
N LYS A 19 -3.14 -22.66 -25.31
CA LYS A 19 -2.58 -22.15 -26.58
C LYS A 19 -1.39 -21.20 -26.37
N GLY A 20 -0.94 -21.02 -25.14
CA GLY A 20 0.18 -20.14 -24.79
C GLY A 20 1.50 -20.63 -25.38
N ARG A 21 2.29 -19.74 -25.95
CA ARG A 21 3.62 -20.06 -26.49
C ARG A 21 4.66 -19.96 -25.38
N PRO A 22 5.70 -20.82 -25.35
CA PRO A 22 6.83 -20.65 -24.44
C PRO A 22 7.43 -19.25 -24.58
N SER A 23 7.67 -18.59 -23.44
CA SER A 23 8.42 -17.34 -23.39
C SER A 23 9.92 -17.60 -23.56
N GLU A 24 10.70 -16.56 -23.83
CA GLU A 24 12.16 -16.69 -23.87
C GLU A 24 12.72 -17.19 -22.53
N PHE A 25 12.12 -16.78 -21.40
CA PHE A 25 12.46 -17.28 -20.08
C PHE A 25 12.34 -18.82 -20.01
N LEU A 26 11.22 -19.39 -20.45
CA LEU A 26 11.02 -20.85 -20.41
C LEU A 26 11.94 -21.59 -21.37
N ILE A 27 12.17 -21.03 -22.56
CA ILE A 27 13.08 -21.61 -23.55
C ILE A 27 14.50 -21.68 -22.97
N LEU A 28 15.01 -20.59 -22.39
CA LEU A 28 16.33 -20.55 -21.77
C LEU A 28 16.43 -21.49 -20.57
N LEU A 29 15.43 -21.50 -19.69
CA LEU A 29 15.38 -22.39 -18.53
C LEU A 29 15.39 -23.87 -18.93
N THR A 30 14.63 -24.24 -19.96
CA THR A 30 14.60 -25.62 -20.48
C THR A 30 15.96 -26.02 -21.04
N ARG A 31 16.61 -25.14 -21.81
CA ARG A 31 17.95 -25.38 -22.34
C ARG A 31 19.00 -25.47 -21.24
N TYR A 32 18.90 -24.65 -20.20
CA TYR A 32 19.78 -24.71 -19.03
C TYR A 32 19.69 -26.07 -18.33
N VAL A 33 18.47 -26.55 -18.06
CA VAL A 33 18.25 -27.88 -17.45
C VAL A 33 18.82 -28.98 -18.33
N GLN A 34 18.65 -28.88 -19.66
CA GLN A 34 19.23 -29.84 -20.59
C GLN A 34 20.77 -29.83 -20.55
N GLN A 35 21.40 -28.66 -20.64
CA GLN A 35 22.85 -28.51 -20.61
C GLN A 35 23.44 -29.03 -19.27
N ALA A 36 22.78 -28.72 -18.15
CA ALA A 36 23.18 -29.20 -16.83
C ALA A 36 23.15 -30.74 -16.72
N ARG A 37 22.14 -31.40 -17.31
CA ARG A 37 22.07 -32.87 -17.37
C ARG A 37 23.19 -33.45 -18.23
N GLU A 38 23.49 -32.84 -19.38
CA GLU A 38 24.61 -33.26 -20.23
C GLU A 38 25.96 -33.12 -19.50
N LEU A 39 26.16 -32.04 -18.74
CA LEU A 39 27.35 -31.83 -17.89
C LEU A 39 27.43 -32.84 -16.73
N THR A 40 26.30 -33.20 -16.13
CA THR A 40 26.24 -34.23 -15.08
C THR A 40 26.70 -35.59 -15.61
N VAL A 41 26.34 -35.92 -16.87
CA VAL A 41 26.81 -37.15 -17.52
C VAL A 41 28.33 -37.13 -17.73
N ILE A 42 28.90 -35.98 -18.10
CA ILE A 42 30.37 -35.81 -18.21
C ILE A 42 31.05 -35.95 -16.84
N ALA A 43 30.44 -35.41 -15.77
CA ALA A 43 30.99 -35.43 -14.41
C ALA A 43 31.04 -36.84 -13.79
N GLY A 44 30.21 -37.76 -14.28
CA GLY A 44 30.18 -39.14 -13.82
C GLY A 44 29.75 -39.30 -12.35
N PRO A 45 29.93 -40.49 -11.77
CA PRO A 45 29.52 -40.80 -10.39
C PRO A 45 30.33 -40.04 -9.33
N ASP A 46 31.55 -39.62 -9.67
CA ASP A 46 32.42 -38.86 -8.77
C ASP A 46 32.01 -37.38 -8.66
N GLY A 47 31.08 -36.93 -9.52
CA GLY A 47 30.57 -35.56 -9.51
C GLY A 47 31.65 -34.53 -9.86
N VAL A 48 32.64 -34.91 -10.68
CA VAL A 48 33.75 -34.05 -11.10
C VAL A 48 33.91 -34.17 -12.62
N ILE A 49 33.80 -33.03 -13.31
CA ILE A 49 34.18 -32.94 -14.72
C ILE A 49 35.70 -32.97 -14.78
N HIS A 50 36.25 -34.04 -15.35
CA HIS A 50 37.69 -34.24 -15.49
C HIS A 50 38.08 -34.31 -16.97
N VAL A 51 39.03 -33.47 -17.37
CA VAL A 51 39.55 -33.42 -18.75
C VAL A 51 41.06 -33.29 -18.68
N SER A 52 41.80 -34.30 -19.15
CA SER A 52 43.28 -34.31 -19.14
C SER A 52 43.90 -34.01 -20.49
N THR A 53 43.14 -34.18 -21.59
CA THR A 53 43.65 -33.94 -22.95
C THR A 53 42.68 -33.13 -23.80
N CYS A 54 43.20 -32.52 -24.87
CA CYS A 54 42.38 -31.82 -25.87
C CYS A 54 41.33 -32.71 -26.54
N GLU A 55 41.61 -34.00 -26.72
CA GLU A 55 40.64 -34.96 -27.27
C GLU A 55 39.51 -35.24 -26.28
N GLU A 56 39.85 -35.41 -25.00
CA GLU A 56 38.86 -35.55 -23.91
C GLU A 56 38.04 -34.27 -23.70
N ALA A 57 38.56 -33.11 -24.08
CA ALA A 57 37.86 -31.83 -23.97
C ALA A 57 36.73 -31.69 -25.01
N LYS A 58 36.81 -32.38 -26.16
CA LYS A 58 35.87 -32.18 -27.28
C LYS A 58 34.40 -32.39 -26.90
N PRO A 59 34.00 -33.46 -26.18
CA PRO A 59 32.62 -33.64 -25.75
C PRO A 59 32.14 -32.54 -24.79
N LEU A 60 33.00 -32.13 -23.85
CA LEU A 60 32.71 -31.04 -22.91
C LEU A 60 32.53 -29.71 -23.67
N LEU A 61 33.48 -29.34 -24.54
CA LEU A 61 33.42 -28.11 -25.32
C LEU A 61 32.17 -28.07 -26.22
N LYS A 62 31.78 -29.20 -26.82
CA LYS A 62 30.52 -29.30 -27.57
C LYS A 62 29.30 -29.00 -26.71
N ILE A 63 29.26 -29.52 -25.48
CA ILE A 63 28.15 -29.24 -24.54
C ILE A 63 28.11 -27.77 -24.17
N LEU A 64 29.28 -27.17 -23.93
CA LEU A 64 29.45 -25.76 -23.57
C LEU A 64 29.22 -24.79 -24.75
N GLY A 65 29.17 -25.29 -25.99
CA GLY A 65 28.99 -24.47 -27.19
C GLY A 65 30.28 -23.88 -27.78
N TYR A 66 31.43 -24.46 -27.44
CA TYR A 66 32.75 -24.02 -27.88
C TYR A 66 33.47 -25.11 -28.69
N ARG A 67 34.55 -24.71 -29.37
CA ARG A 67 35.52 -25.62 -29.99
C ARG A 67 36.93 -25.04 -29.87
N THR A 68 37.93 -25.90 -29.97
CA THR A 68 39.33 -25.49 -30.08
C THR A 68 39.72 -25.28 -31.55
N ARG A 69 40.68 -24.40 -31.82
CA ARG A 69 41.34 -24.32 -33.13
C ARG A 69 42.31 -25.50 -33.34
N ALA A 70 42.90 -25.62 -34.53
CA ALA A 70 43.76 -26.74 -34.93
C ALA A 70 44.97 -26.99 -34.01
N ASP A 71 45.39 -26.00 -33.22
CA ASP A 71 46.61 -26.01 -32.38
C ASP A 71 46.28 -26.18 -30.88
N CYS A 72 45.41 -27.14 -30.53
CA CYS A 72 45.05 -27.41 -29.13
C CYS A 72 46.22 -28.02 -28.34
N GLY A 73 46.43 -27.57 -27.09
CA GLY A 73 47.51 -28.05 -26.22
C GLY A 73 48.78 -27.20 -26.27
N GLN A 74 48.73 -26.05 -26.94
CA GLN A 74 49.81 -25.06 -27.03
C GLN A 74 49.40 -23.76 -26.32
N ARG A 75 50.38 -22.91 -25.99
CA ARG A 75 50.09 -21.57 -25.41
C ARG A 75 49.19 -20.69 -26.29
N SER A 76 49.07 -20.99 -27.59
CA SER A 76 48.20 -20.32 -28.55
C SER A 76 46.77 -20.89 -28.62
N THR A 77 46.43 -21.91 -27.82
CA THR A 77 45.06 -22.46 -27.77
C THR A 77 44.08 -21.41 -27.23
N PHE A 78 42.99 -21.17 -27.94
CA PHE A 78 41.87 -20.40 -27.44
C PHE A 78 40.54 -21.05 -27.82
N LEU A 79 39.49 -20.75 -27.05
CA LEU A 79 38.15 -21.28 -27.28
C LEU A 79 37.38 -20.35 -28.24
N GLU A 80 36.81 -20.92 -29.29
CA GLU A 80 35.94 -20.21 -30.22
C GLU A 80 34.49 -20.66 -30.02
N THR A 81 33.55 -19.71 -30.03
CA THR A 81 32.12 -20.00 -30.00
C THR A 81 31.72 -20.82 -31.23
N ALA A 82 31.24 -22.04 -31.01
CA ALA A 82 30.76 -22.95 -32.05
C ALA A 82 29.21 -22.99 -32.11
N ASP A 83 28.55 -22.85 -30.97
CA ASP A 83 27.10 -22.74 -30.84
C ASP A 83 26.78 -21.55 -29.92
N PRO A 84 26.33 -20.41 -30.47
CA PRO A 84 26.04 -19.21 -29.69
C PRO A 84 24.99 -19.40 -28.59
N GLN A 85 24.01 -20.29 -28.79
CA GLN A 85 22.96 -20.52 -27.79
C GLN A 85 23.51 -21.28 -26.58
N ARG A 86 24.31 -22.32 -26.81
CA ARG A 86 24.99 -23.06 -25.74
C ARG A 86 26.07 -22.23 -25.05
N ALA A 87 26.84 -21.44 -25.82
CA ALA A 87 27.86 -20.55 -25.28
C ALA A 87 27.27 -19.47 -24.37
N PHE A 88 26.12 -18.89 -24.75
CA PHE A 88 25.39 -17.96 -23.89
C PHE A 88 25.02 -18.59 -22.54
N LEU A 89 24.43 -19.79 -22.55
CA LEU A 89 24.06 -20.51 -21.33
C LEU A 89 25.26 -20.85 -20.46
N THR A 90 26.38 -21.24 -21.08
CA THR A 90 27.62 -21.53 -20.36
C THR A 90 28.12 -20.31 -19.60
N ILE A 91 28.17 -19.15 -20.26
CA ILE A 91 28.59 -17.89 -19.63
C ILE A 91 27.62 -17.50 -18.51
N ASP A 92 26.31 -17.52 -18.79
CA ASP A 92 25.26 -17.14 -17.84
C ASP A 92 25.22 -18.07 -16.60
N SER A 93 25.52 -19.36 -16.79
CA SER A 93 25.61 -20.34 -15.69
C SER A 93 26.80 -20.13 -14.75
N GLY A 94 27.78 -19.31 -15.13
CA GLY A 94 29.02 -19.13 -14.38
C GLY A 94 30.00 -20.30 -14.49
N PHE A 95 29.91 -21.13 -15.54
CA PHE A 95 30.88 -22.19 -15.77
C PHE A 95 32.30 -21.61 -15.96
N PRO A 96 33.37 -22.17 -15.36
CA PRO A 96 34.71 -21.59 -15.37
C PRO A 96 35.44 -21.82 -16.70
N LEU A 97 34.92 -21.24 -17.78
CA LEU A 97 35.52 -21.28 -19.12
C LEU A 97 36.97 -20.78 -19.15
N PRO A 98 37.35 -19.67 -18.48
CA PRO A 98 38.75 -19.20 -18.48
C PRO A 98 39.72 -20.22 -17.89
N ASP A 99 39.30 -20.94 -16.83
CA ASP A 99 40.13 -21.95 -16.18
C ASP A 99 40.27 -23.21 -17.06
N LEU A 100 39.20 -23.59 -17.76
CA LEU A 100 39.24 -24.67 -18.76
C LEU A 100 40.19 -24.31 -19.91
N GLU A 101 40.07 -23.11 -20.48
CA GLU A 101 40.93 -22.65 -21.57
C GLU A 101 42.40 -22.61 -21.15
N LYS A 102 42.71 -22.06 -19.97
CA LYS A 102 44.05 -22.03 -19.41
C LYS A 102 44.62 -23.44 -19.19
N SER A 103 43.80 -24.37 -18.69
CA SER A 103 44.22 -25.77 -18.49
C SER A 103 44.60 -26.42 -19.82
N LEU A 104 43.84 -26.17 -20.89
CA LEU A 104 44.14 -26.64 -22.24
C LEU A 104 45.40 -25.97 -22.84
N GLN A 105 45.63 -24.68 -22.60
CA GLN A 105 46.86 -23.97 -23.02
C GLN A 105 48.13 -24.51 -22.35
N GLU A 106 48.02 -24.90 -21.08
CA GLU A 106 49.14 -25.37 -20.25
C GLU A 106 49.34 -26.89 -20.33
N GLY A 107 48.46 -27.61 -21.04
CA GLY A 107 48.48 -29.08 -21.11
C GLY A 107 48.27 -29.76 -19.76
N ARG A 108 47.50 -29.14 -18.86
CA ARG A 108 47.19 -29.64 -17.52
C ARG A 108 45.76 -30.18 -17.46
N ALA A 109 45.54 -31.11 -16.53
CA ALA A 109 44.21 -31.62 -16.27
C ALA A 109 43.31 -30.52 -15.67
N PHE A 110 42.13 -30.35 -16.25
CA PHE A 110 41.04 -29.56 -15.70
C PHE A 110 40.16 -30.47 -14.83
N ALA A 111 39.88 -30.02 -13.62
CA ALA A 111 38.98 -30.69 -12.69
C ALA A 111 38.00 -29.68 -12.11
N TYR A 112 36.70 -29.88 -12.33
CA TYR A 112 35.65 -29.00 -11.84
C TYR A 112 34.56 -29.79 -11.13
N PRO A 113 34.35 -29.56 -9.82
CA PRO A 113 33.24 -30.18 -9.08
C PRO A 113 31.90 -29.79 -9.70
N TYR A 114 31.15 -30.78 -10.14
CA TYR A 114 29.83 -30.62 -10.73
C TYR A 114 28.91 -31.74 -10.23
N SER A 115 28.34 -31.52 -9.05
CA SER A 115 27.46 -32.47 -8.38
C SER A 115 25.99 -32.06 -8.48
N MET A 116 25.11 -33.05 -8.55
CA MET A 116 23.67 -32.79 -8.52
C MET A 116 23.26 -32.21 -7.16
N SER A 117 22.48 -31.13 -7.20
CA SER A 117 21.84 -30.59 -6.01
C SER A 117 20.56 -31.36 -5.72
N HIS A 118 20.49 -32.03 -4.56
CA HIS A 118 19.27 -32.68 -4.12
C HIS A 118 18.30 -31.64 -3.54
N VAL A 119 17.12 -31.54 -4.14
CA VAL A 119 16.00 -30.77 -3.62
C VAL A 119 15.00 -31.72 -2.95
N PRO A 120 14.36 -31.33 -1.83
CA PRO A 120 13.27 -32.11 -1.25
C PRO A 120 12.26 -32.46 -2.34
N ALA A 121 11.90 -33.75 -2.42
CA ALA A 121 10.94 -34.22 -3.40
C ALA A 121 9.62 -33.44 -3.27
N PRO A 122 8.87 -33.27 -4.37
CA PRO A 122 7.50 -32.84 -4.31
C PRO A 122 6.79 -33.48 -3.12
N PRO A 123 6.06 -32.72 -2.30
CA PRO A 123 5.15 -33.35 -1.35
C PRO A 123 4.19 -34.32 -2.05
N VAL A 124 3.94 -34.12 -3.33
CA VAL A 124 2.97 -34.92 -4.06
C VAL A 124 3.64 -36.06 -4.84
N GLU A 125 3.43 -37.30 -4.38
CA GLU A 125 3.47 -38.49 -5.24
C GLU A 125 2.25 -38.41 -6.19
N ILE A 126 2.25 -37.48 -7.14
CA ILE A 126 1.42 -37.66 -8.32
C ILE A 126 2.08 -38.82 -9.06
N ASP A 127 1.33 -39.82 -9.50
CA ASP A 127 1.87 -40.81 -10.42
C ASP A 127 2.24 -40.07 -11.72
N TRP A 128 3.50 -39.62 -11.77
CA TRP A 128 4.11 -38.80 -12.81
C TRP A 128 4.43 -39.62 -14.07
N THR A 129 4.03 -40.90 -14.11
CA THR A 129 4.26 -41.77 -15.26
C THR A 129 3.26 -41.46 -16.38
N LYS A 130 3.76 -40.92 -17.49
CA LYS A 130 3.08 -41.05 -18.79
C LYS A 130 3.60 -42.32 -19.45
N GLU A 131 2.69 -43.26 -19.75
CA GLU A 131 2.98 -44.42 -20.61
C GLU A 131 4.16 -45.30 -20.15
N GLY A 132 4.34 -45.50 -18.84
CA GLY A 132 5.36 -46.40 -18.30
C GLY A 132 6.80 -45.90 -18.36
N LYS A 133 7.05 -44.65 -18.79
CA LYS A 133 8.36 -43.99 -18.68
C LYS A 133 8.40 -43.10 -17.44
N LYS A 134 9.48 -43.20 -16.67
CA LYS A 134 9.76 -42.30 -15.53
C LYS A 134 10.14 -40.94 -16.11
N VAL A 135 9.21 -39.99 -16.09
CA VAL A 135 9.46 -38.59 -16.51
C VAL A 135 10.00 -37.82 -15.32
N ASP A 136 11.00 -36.97 -15.55
CA ASP A 136 11.58 -36.12 -14.52
C ASP A 136 10.57 -35.05 -14.05
N ALA A 137 10.52 -34.79 -12.74
CA ALA A 137 9.55 -33.85 -12.17
C ALA A 137 9.79 -32.41 -12.63
N VAL A 138 11.05 -32.02 -12.91
CA VAL A 138 11.36 -30.69 -13.46
C VAL A 138 10.77 -30.56 -14.87
N ASP A 139 10.94 -31.57 -15.73
CA ASP A 139 10.42 -31.53 -17.10
C ASP A 139 8.89 -31.40 -17.16
N LEU A 140 8.19 -32.07 -16.23
CA LEU A 140 6.73 -31.97 -16.15
C LEU A 140 6.28 -30.57 -15.73
N LEU A 141 6.94 -29.96 -14.74
CA LEU A 141 6.63 -28.60 -14.32
C LEU A 141 6.94 -27.59 -15.43
N LEU A 142 8.07 -27.75 -16.14
CA LEU A 142 8.44 -26.90 -17.27
C LEU A 142 7.49 -27.03 -18.47
N ALA A 143 6.87 -28.20 -18.65
CA ALA A 143 6.00 -28.48 -19.78
C ALA A 143 4.52 -28.12 -19.56
N ASP A 144 4.08 -27.98 -18.31
CA ASP A 144 2.67 -27.77 -17.95
C ASP A 144 2.52 -26.66 -16.88
N PRO A 145 2.07 -25.44 -17.27
CA PRO A 145 1.91 -24.33 -16.34
C PRO A 145 0.75 -24.53 -15.37
N GLU A 146 -0.30 -25.28 -15.72
CA GLU A 146 -1.39 -25.58 -14.77
C GLU A 146 -0.89 -26.51 -13.67
N LEU A 147 -0.08 -27.50 -14.06
CA LEU A 147 0.58 -28.38 -13.10
C LEU A 147 1.58 -27.62 -12.23
N ALA A 148 2.35 -26.71 -12.82
CA ALA A 148 3.29 -25.87 -12.08
C ALA A 148 2.57 -24.96 -11.08
N ARG A 149 1.44 -24.37 -11.47
CA ARG A 149 0.58 -23.60 -10.57
C ARG A 149 -0.05 -24.47 -9.47
N PHE A 150 -0.48 -25.68 -9.80
CA PHE A 150 -1.01 -26.64 -8.83
C PHE A 150 0.05 -27.01 -7.78
N TYR A 151 1.26 -27.31 -8.22
CA TYR A 151 2.40 -27.59 -7.34
C TYR A 151 2.65 -26.43 -6.38
N TRP A 152 2.67 -25.20 -6.91
CA TRP A 152 2.85 -23.98 -6.11
C TRP A 152 1.76 -23.84 -5.03
N ALA A 153 0.49 -24.04 -5.40
CA ALA A 153 -0.63 -23.98 -4.46
C ALA A 153 -0.51 -25.04 -3.34
N MET A 154 -0.19 -26.28 -3.69
CA MET A 154 -0.03 -27.37 -2.72
C MET A 154 1.14 -27.14 -1.75
N ALA A 155 2.23 -26.50 -2.22
CA ALA A 155 3.39 -26.17 -1.39
C ALA A 155 3.08 -25.14 -0.28
N ARG A 156 1.93 -24.46 -0.36
CA ARG A 156 1.46 -23.45 0.59
C ARG A 156 0.44 -24.00 1.61
N MET A 157 0.11 -25.28 1.55
CA MET A 157 -0.74 -25.95 2.54
C MET A 157 0.08 -26.42 3.75
N ASP A 158 -0.60 -26.61 4.88
CA ASP A 158 -0.05 -27.27 6.06
C ASP A 158 0.08 -28.80 5.82
N ALA A 159 0.94 -29.46 6.61
CA ALA A 159 1.30 -30.85 6.37
C ALA A 159 0.13 -31.81 6.62
N GLU A 160 -0.73 -31.54 7.60
CA GLU A 160 -1.90 -32.38 7.89
C GLU A 160 -2.93 -32.33 6.74
N THR A 161 -3.27 -31.13 6.26
CA THR A 161 -4.14 -30.95 5.08
C THR A 161 -3.59 -31.67 3.86
N LEU A 162 -2.30 -31.49 3.60
CA LEU A 162 -1.62 -32.11 2.48
C LEU A 162 -1.58 -33.64 2.59
N SER A 163 -1.38 -34.18 3.80
CA SER A 163 -1.43 -35.62 4.09
C SER A 163 -2.82 -36.20 3.82
N ALA A 164 -3.89 -35.54 4.29
CA ALA A 164 -5.26 -35.96 4.05
C ALA A 164 -5.63 -36.01 2.56
N LEU A 165 -5.18 -35.03 1.78
CA LEU A 165 -5.40 -35.01 0.32
C LEU A 165 -4.59 -36.08 -0.41
N ARG A 166 -3.39 -36.43 0.05
CA ARG A 166 -2.60 -37.54 -0.52
C ARG A 166 -3.27 -38.89 -0.29
N GLN A 167 -3.69 -39.15 0.95
CA GLN A 167 -4.29 -40.44 1.32
C GLN A 167 -5.58 -40.74 0.53
N SER A 168 -6.33 -39.70 0.16
CA SER A 168 -7.56 -39.82 -0.64
C SER A 168 -7.34 -39.98 -2.15
N ARG A 169 -6.09 -39.86 -2.65
CA ARG A 169 -5.73 -39.99 -4.08
C ARG A 169 -6.49 -39.04 -5.04
N VAL A 170 -6.96 -37.90 -4.53
CA VAL A 170 -7.77 -36.93 -5.30
C VAL A 170 -6.97 -35.84 -6.01
N LEU A 171 -5.67 -35.71 -5.69
CA LEU A 171 -4.82 -34.62 -6.16
C LEU A 171 -4.77 -34.49 -7.69
N LYS A 172 -4.72 -35.60 -8.44
CA LYS A 172 -4.76 -35.58 -9.90
C LYS A 172 -6.06 -34.98 -10.45
N LYS A 173 -7.19 -35.18 -9.76
CA LYS A 173 -8.50 -34.62 -10.16
C LYS A 173 -8.62 -33.13 -9.87
N MET A 174 -7.74 -32.59 -9.02
CA MET A 174 -7.74 -31.19 -8.59
C MET A 174 -6.88 -30.27 -9.47
N VAL A 175 -6.07 -30.82 -10.40
CA VAL A 175 -5.22 -30.02 -11.31
C VAL A 175 -6.03 -28.99 -12.11
N PRO A 176 -7.23 -29.28 -12.64
CA PRO A 176 -8.04 -28.27 -13.32
C PRO A 176 -8.48 -27.09 -12.42
N GLN A 177 -8.39 -27.24 -11.10
CA GLN A 177 -8.69 -26.19 -10.12
C GLN A 177 -7.43 -25.48 -9.61
N ALA A 178 -6.25 -25.70 -10.22
CA ALA A 178 -4.98 -25.11 -9.81
C ALA A 178 -5.06 -23.59 -9.54
N ALA A 179 -5.75 -22.86 -10.41
CA ALA A 179 -5.92 -21.42 -10.27
C ALA A 179 -6.73 -21.00 -9.04
N ALA A 180 -7.85 -21.68 -8.80
CA ALA A 180 -8.67 -21.41 -7.62
C ALA A 180 -7.93 -21.84 -6.34
N LEU A 181 -7.16 -22.93 -6.39
CA LEU A 181 -6.37 -23.42 -5.26
C LEU A 181 -5.23 -22.46 -4.89
N ASP A 182 -4.55 -21.89 -5.88
CA ASP A 182 -3.48 -20.90 -5.67
C ASP A 182 -4.02 -19.62 -5.00
N PHE A 183 -5.21 -19.18 -5.40
CA PHE A 183 -5.85 -17.98 -4.86
C PHE A 183 -6.53 -18.19 -3.50
N PHE A 184 -7.26 -19.29 -3.32
CA PHE A 184 -8.21 -19.50 -2.20
C PHE A 184 -7.89 -20.73 -1.34
N GLY A 185 -6.74 -21.38 -1.57
CA GLY A 185 -6.36 -22.60 -0.87
C GLY A 185 -5.64 -22.39 0.46
N SER A 186 -5.17 -21.18 0.76
CA SER A 186 -4.30 -20.92 1.91
C SER A 186 -4.98 -21.11 3.26
N HIS A 187 -6.30 -20.94 3.35
CA HIS A 187 -7.07 -21.12 4.59
C HIS A 187 -7.69 -22.53 4.74
N ILE A 188 -7.50 -23.43 3.77
CA ILE A 188 -7.97 -24.81 3.90
C ILE A 188 -7.12 -25.52 4.96
N CYS A 189 -7.79 -26.02 5.99
CA CYS A 189 -7.16 -26.63 7.15
C CYS A 189 -7.86 -27.94 7.51
N VAL A 190 -7.11 -29.03 7.64
CA VAL A 190 -7.58 -30.30 8.18
C VAL A 190 -6.96 -30.51 9.55
N ARG A 191 -7.78 -30.76 10.57
CA ARG A 191 -7.33 -31.07 11.94
C ARG A 191 -8.06 -32.30 12.45
N SER A 192 -7.31 -33.26 12.99
CA SER A 192 -7.85 -34.55 13.44
C SER A 192 -8.71 -35.25 12.38
N GLY A 193 -8.27 -35.18 11.11
CA GLY A 193 -8.97 -35.80 9.98
C GLY A 193 -10.25 -35.11 9.52
N ARG A 194 -10.58 -33.93 10.06
CA ARG A 194 -11.76 -33.12 9.68
C ARG A 194 -11.34 -31.78 9.10
N VAL A 195 -12.02 -31.31 8.05
CA VAL A 195 -11.87 -29.94 7.55
C VAL A 195 -12.41 -28.95 8.59
N VAL A 196 -11.57 -28.02 9.03
CA VAL A 196 -11.96 -26.87 9.84
C VAL A 196 -12.69 -25.89 8.93
N VAL A 197 -13.97 -25.64 9.20
CA VAL A 197 -14.82 -24.77 8.38
C VAL A 197 -15.07 -23.43 9.09
N PRO A 198 -15.28 -22.32 8.35
CA PRO A 198 -15.70 -21.05 8.94
C PRO A 198 -16.96 -21.22 9.80
N GLY A 199 -16.95 -20.64 11.00
CA GLY A 199 -18.01 -20.83 11.99
C GLY A 199 -17.87 -22.10 12.84
N GLY A 200 -16.78 -22.85 12.66
CA GLY A 200 -16.44 -24.03 13.46
C GLY A 200 -17.41 -25.21 13.28
N SER A 201 -17.42 -26.10 14.26
CA SER A 201 -18.25 -27.32 14.22
C SER A 201 -19.75 -27.04 14.11
N ALA A 202 -20.23 -25.92 14.67
CA ALA A 202 -21.62 -25.49 14.59
C ALA A 202 -22.09 -25.26 13.14
N ALA A 203 -21.20 -24.77 12.27
CA ALA A 203 -21.49 -24.55 10.84
C ALA A 203 -21.29 -25.81 9.97
N GLY A 204 -20.79 -26.92 10.54
CA GLY A 204 -20.39 -28.10 9.78
C GLY A 204 -21.52 -28.74 8.95
N LEU A 205 -22.75 -28.76 9.47
CA LEU A 205 -23.93 -29.25 8.73
C LEU A 205 -24.28 -28.33 7.56
N ALA A 206 -24.27 -27.01 7.77
CA ALA A 206 -24.57 -26.04 6.72
C ALA A 206 -23.55 -26.12 5.57
N TRP A 207 -22.26 -26.24 5.91
CA TRP A 207 -21.19 -26.46 4.94
C TRP A 207 -21.32 -27.81 4.22
N LYS A 208 -21.70 -28.87 4.94
CA LYS A 208 -21.94 -30.18 4.32
C LYS A 208 -23.01 -30.11 3.24
N GLU A 209 -24.13 -29.46 3.53
CA GLU A 209 -25.21 -29.32 2.56
C GLU A 209 -24.82 -28.39 1.40
N LEU A 210 -24.08 -27.31 1.69
CA LEU A 210 -23.63 -26.36 0.67
C LEU A 210 -22.58 -26.97 -0.26
N VAL A 211 -21.62 -27.74 0.24
CA VAL A 211 -20.57 -28.38 -0.57
C VAL A 211 -21.07 -29.68 -1.22
N GLY A 212 -21.99 -30.39 -0.56
CA GLY A 212 -22.43 -31.73 -0.98
C GLY A 212 -21.47 -32.85 -0.56
N ALA A 213 -20.66 -32.62 0.48
CA ALA A 213 -19.79 -33.60 1.13
C ALA A 213 -19.56 -33.23 2.59
N SER A 214 -19.28 -34.20 3.47
CA SER A 214 -19.04 -33.92 4.89
C SER A 214 -17.65 -33.31 5.12
N PRO A 215 -17.50 -32.30 5.99
CA PRO A 215 -16.18 -31.87 6.49
C PRO A 215 -15.37 -33.01 7.12
N ASP A 216 -16.03 -34.07 7.61
CA ASP A 216 -15.40 -35.31 8.10
C ASP A 216 -14.73 -36.16 7.01
N SER A 217 -14.89 -35.78 5.74
CA SER A 217 -14.33 -36.49 4.60
C SER A 217 -13.53 -35.52 3.73
N PRO A 218 -12.33 -35.07 4.17
CA PRO A 218 -11.55 -34.06 3.47
C PRO A 218 -11.29 -34.38 1.99
N GLY A 219 -11.06 -35.66 1.68
CA GLY A 219 -10.84 -36.15 0.32
C GLY A 219 -12.02 -35.93 -0.64
N ASP A 220 -13.26 -35.86 -0.13
CA ASP A 220 -14.44 -35.54 -0.94
C ASP A 220 -14.83 -34.07 -0.82
N PHE A 221 -14.69 -33.50 0.38
CA PHE A 221 -15.09 -32.13 0.68
C PHE A 221 -14.28 -31.11 -0.14
N ILE A 222 -12.95 -31.19 -0.07
CA ILE A 222 -12.06 -30.19 -0.65
C ILE A 222 -12.19 -30.15 -2.19
N PRO A 223 -12.12 -31.28 -2.93
CA PRO A 223 -12.30 -31.22 -4.38
C PRO A 223 -13.67 -30.67 -4.80
N LYS A 224 -14.74 -31.02 -4.08
CA LYS A 224 -16.09 -30.48 -4.36
C LYS A 224 -16.20 -28.99 -4.06
N LEU A 225 -15.56 -28.51 -2.98
CA LEU A 225 -15.51 -27.09 -2.65
C LEU A 225 -14.90 -26.27 -3.81
N PHE A 226 -13.76 -26.72 -4.34
CA PHE A 226 -13.06 -26.03 -5.43
C PHE A 226 -13.72 -26.22 -6.81
N ALA A 227 -14.36 -27.37 -7.05
CA ALA A 227 -15.07 -27.62 -8.29
C ALA A 227 -16.43 -26.89 -8.36
N LYS A 228 -17.03 -26.61 -7.21
CA LYS A 228 -18.36 -25.99 -7.15
C LYS A 228 -18.30 -24.57 -7.69
N ASP A 229 -19.20 -24.32 -8.63
CA ASP A 229 -19.48 -23.00 -9.18
C ASP A 229 -18.23 -22.33 -9.74
N SER A 230 -17.39 -23.10 -10.44
CA SER A 230 -16.13 -22.62 -11.02
C SER A 230 -15.20 -21.96 -10.00
N GLY A 231 -15.17 -22.48 -8.76
CA GLY A 231 -14.29 -22.03 -7.68
C GLY A 231 -14.86 -20.92 -6.80
N TRP A 232 -16.04 -20.36 -7.11
CA TRP A 232 -16.62 -19.28 -6.30
C TRP A 232 -17.00 -19.72 -4.88
N LEU A 233 -17.32 -21.00 -4.65
CA LEU A 233 -17.54 -21.47 -3.28
C LEU A 233 -16.25 -21.52 -2.46
N ALA A 234 -15.11 -21.81 -3.11
CA ALA A 234 -13.80 -21.74 -2.45
C ALA A 234 -13.41 -20.30 -2.11
N ALA A 235 -13.68 -19.33 -2.99
CA ALA A 235 -13.48 -17.91 -2.68
C ALA A 235 -14.30 -17.47 -1.46
N TYR A 236 -15.59 -17.85 -1.41
CA TYR A 236 -16.46 -17.56 -0.26
C TYR A 236 -15.96 -18.22 1.03
N PHE A 237 -15.47 -19.46 0.95
CA PHE A 237 -14.87 -20.15 2.10
C PHE A 237 -13.61 -19.43 2.60
N ASP A 238 -12.72 -19.02 1.69
CA ASP A 238 -11.46 -18.34 2.02
C ASP A 238 -11.70 -16.97 2.67
N ASP A 239 -12.57 -16.14 2.08
CA ASP A 239 -12.91 -14.83 2.63
C ASP A 239 -13.57 -14.94 4.01
N LEU A 240 -14.49 -15.89 4.21
CA LEU A 240 -15.05 -16.14 5.54
C LEU A 240 -13.98 -16.64 6.52
N SER A 241 -13.06 -17.49 6.08
CA SER A 241 -11.97 -18.01 6.95
C SER A 241 -11.03 -16.90 7.41
N SER A 242 -10.85 -15.85 6.60
CA SER A 242 -9.99 -14.71 6.91
C SER A 242 -10.57 -13.75 7.97
N ALA A 243 -11.88 -13.84 8.22
CA ALA A 243 -12.57 -12.99 9.17
C ALA A 243 -12.42 -13.51 10.62
N PRO A 244 -12.46 -12.63 11.64
CA PRO A 244 -12.45 -13.05 13.04
C PRO A 244 -13.61 -14.01 13.37
N PRO A 245 -13.43 -14.97 14.31
CA PRO A 245 -14.47 -15.95 14.64
C PRO A 245 -15.85 -15.36 14.94
N SER A 246 -15.90 -14.21 15.61
CA SER A 246 -17.14 -13.49 15.91
C SER A 246 -17.89 -13.03 14.66
N GLN A 247 -17.17 -12.61 13.62
CA GLN A 247 -17.72 -12.28 12.31
C GLN A 247 -18.14 -13.54 11.56
N GLN A 248 -17.32 -14.60 11.59
CA GLN A 248 -17.64 -15.87 10.92
C GLN A 248 -19.00 -16.42 11.36
N THR A 249 -19.29 -16.41 12.67
CA THR A 249 -20.57 -16.90 13.20
C THR A 249 -21.77 -16.20 12.55
N ARG A 250 -21.69 -14.89 12.30
CA ARG A 250 -22.80 -14.11 11.71
C ARG A 250 -23.16 -14.52 10.28
N PHE A 251 -22.17 -14.96 9.51
CA PHE A 251 -22.37 -15.46 8.15
C PHE A 251 -22.68 -16.95 8.08
N THR A 252 -22.32 -17.71 9.13
CA THR A 252 -22.35 -19.18 9.13
C THR A 252 -23.49 -19.78 9.95
N GLU A 253 -24.30 -18.94 10.62
CA GLU A 253 -25.57 -19.33 11.24
C GLU A 253 -26.46 -20.16 10.27
N ALA A 254 -27.15 -21.16 10.82
CA ALA A 254 -27.96 -22.08 10.05
C ALA A 254 -29.04 -21.34 9.23
N GLY A 255 -29.08 -21.59 7.92
CA GLY A 255 -29.96 -20.91 6.96
C GLY A 255 -29.34 -19.67 6.30
N ARG A 256 -28.43 -18.94 6.98
CA ARG A 256 -27.75 -17.76 6.41
C ARG A 256 -26.64 -18.12 5.44
N LEU A 257 -25.83 -19.12 5.78
CA LEU A 257 -24.66 -19.50 4.97
C LEU A 257 -25.00 -19.77 3.50
N ARG A 258 -26.00 -20.63 3.25
CA ARG A 258 -26.46 -20.96 1.89
C ARG A 258 -27.06 -19.73 1.21
N HIS A 259 -27.94 -19.02 1.91
CA HIS A 259 -28.64 -17.85 1.38
C HIS A 259 -27.67 -16.75 0.93
N PHE A 260 -26.70 -16.41 1.78
CA PHE A 260 -25.66 -15.43 1.46
C PHE A 260 -24.74 -15.89 0.34
N TYR A 261 -24.38 -17.18 0.30
CA TYR A 261 -23.63 -17.72 -0.82
C TYR A 261 -24.42 -17.63 -2.13
N GLU A 262 -25.71 -17.94 -2.14
CA GLU A 262 -26.56 -17.82 -3.33
C GLU A 262 -26.68 -16.37 -3.82
N ALA A 263 -26.77 -15.41 -2.88
CA ALA A 263 -26.72 -13.99 -3.19
C ALA A 263 -25.38 -13.60 -3.84
N PHE A 264 -24.26 -13.97 -3.23
CA PHE A 264 -22.89 -13.71 -3.74
C PHE A 264 -22.61 -14.37 -5.11
N ARG A 265 -22.98 -15.65 -5.26
CA ARG A 265 -22.74 -16.43 -6.47
C ARG A 265 -23.50 -15.84 -7.67
N GLY A 266 -24.68 -15.26 -7.46
CA GLY A 266 -25.47 -14.68 -8.53
C GLY A 266 -25.66 -15.60 -9.74
N LYS A 267 -25.75 -15.02 -10.94
CA LYS A 267 -25.97 -15.75 -12.21
C LYS A 267 -24.75 -15.80 -13.14
N ASP A 268 -23.65 -15.17 -12.74
CA ASP A 268 -22.45 -15.10 -13.58
C ASP A 268 -21.68 -16.43 -13.55
N SER A 269 -21.39 -16.96 -14.74
CA SER A 269 -20.68 -18.21 -14.97
C SER A 269 -19.15 -18.07 -15.05
N SER A 270 -18.62 -16.86 -14.87
CA SER A 270 -17.17 -16.62 -14.91
C SER A 270 -16.41 -17.45 -13.87
N ASN A 271 -15.18 -17.86 -14.18
CA ASN A 271 -14.36 -18.67 -13.30
C ASN A 271 -13.67 -17.81 -12.23
N ALA A 272 -13.71 -18.20 -10.95
CA ALA A 272 -13.08 -17.46 -9.86
C ALA A 272 -11.55 -17.41 -9.98
N GLY A 273 -10.95 -18.44 -10.59
CA GLY A 273 -9.52 -18.52 -10.88
C GLY A 273 -9.07 -17.80 -12.15
N SER A 274 -9.97 -17.14 -12.89
CA SER A 274 -9.59 -16.42 -14.11
C SER A 274 -8.80 -15.15 -13.77
N GLY A 275 -7.65 -14.95 -14.41
CA GLY A 275 -6.83 -13.74 -14.27
C GLY A 275 -5.54 -13.94 -13.47
N VAL A 276 -4.82 -12.85 -13.27
CA VAL A 276 -3.54 -12.81 -12.54
C VAL A 276 -3.74 -12.57 -11.04
N PHE A 277 -4.82 -11.87 -10.68
CA PHE A 277 -5.19 -11.54 -9.29
C PHE A 277 -6.57 -12.09 -8.94
N ARG A 278 -6.83 -12.20 -7.62
CA ARG A 278 -8.13 -12.60 -7.09
C ARG A 278 -9.22 -11.56 -7.44
N ARG A 279 -10.48 -11.99 -7.54
CA ARG A 279 -11.63 -11.19 -8.00
C ARG A 279 -12.70 -10.95 -6.94
N ASP A 280 -12.38 -11.23 -5.68
CA ASP A 280 -13.27 -11.26 -4.53
C ASP A 280 -13.01 -10.12 -3.53
N ALA A 281 -12.19 -9.12 -3.89
CA ALA A 281 -11.83 -8.00 -3.00
C ALA A 281 -13.05 -7.30 -2.36
N GLY A 282 -14.16 -7.17 -3.08
CA GLY A 282 -15.40 -6.59 -2.54
C GLY A 282 -16.07 -7.46 -1.48
N LEU A 283 -16.01 -8.80 -1.62
CA LEU A 283 -16.52 -9.72 -0.61
C LEU A 283 -15.60 -9.73 0.61
N PHE A 284 -14.29 -9.83 0.39
CA PHE A 284 -13.27 -9.74 1.44
C PHE A 284 -13.46 -8.48 2.29
N LEU A 285 -13.58 -7.31 1.66
CA LEU A 285 -13.87 -6.04 2.35
C LEU A 285 -15.19 -6.07 3.11
N LEU A 286 -16.25 -6.59 2.48
CA LEU A 286 -17.56 -6.65 3.11
C LEU A 286 -17.52 -7.52 4.36
N VAL A 287 -16.99 -8.74 4.29
CA VAL A 287 -16.94 -9.67 5.42
C VAL A 287 -16.05 -9.15 6.55
N THR A 288 -14.92 -8.52 6.22
CA THR A 288 -13.98 -8.00 7.23
C THR A 288 -14.46 -6.72 7.90
N ARG A 289 -15.24 -5.88 7.22
CA ARG A 289 -15.64 -4.54 7.70
C ARG A 289 -17.12 -4.40 8.07
N LEU A 290 -17.93 -5.44 7.90
CA LEU A 290 -19.36 -5.37 8.19
C LEU A 290 -19.61 -5.02 9.67
N ARG A 291 -20.47 -4.03 9.90
CA ARG A 291 -20.93 -3.64 11.23
C ARG A 291 -22.32 -4.19 11.49
N TRP A 292 -22.53 -4.68 12.70
CA TRP A 292 -23.80 -5.23 13.16
C TRP A 292 -24.41 -4.31 14.22
N GLY A 293 -25.73 -4.14 14.18
CA GLY A 293 -26.48 -3.45 15.23
C GLY A 293 -26.61 -4.31 16.49
N PRO A 294 -27.08 -3.73 17.61
CA PRO A 294 -27.24 -4.44 18.88
C PRO A 294 -28.14 -5.69 18.80
N ASN A 295 -29.12 -5.67 17.88
CA ASN A 295 -30.06 -6.76 17.68
C ASN A 295 -29.51 -7.90 16.80
N GLY A 296 -28.27 -7.78 16.32
CA GLY A 296 -27.64 -8.74 15.39
C GLY A 296 -28.01 -8.55 13.92
N ASP A 297 -28.78 -7.52 13.59
CA ASP A 297 -29.07 -7.10 12.21
C ASP A 297 -27.93 -6.26 11.61
N LEU A 298 -27.91 -6.14 10.29
CA LEU A 298 -26.99 -5.26 9.57
C LEU A 298 -27.12 -3.81 10.07
N TYR A 299 -26.00 -3.15 10.38
CA TYR A 299 -26.02 -1.70 10.56
C TYR A 299 -26.26 -1.00 9.21
N VAL A 300 -27.25 -0.12 9.15
CA VAL A 300 -27.61 0.61 7.92
C VAL A 300 -27.36 2.11 8.11
N PRO A 301 -26.32 2.69 7.47
CA PRO A 301 -26.07 4.12 7.54
C PRO A 301 -27.28 4.92 7.06
N GLY A 302 -27.68 5.93 7.84
CA GLY A 302 -28.92 6.68 7.64
C GLY A 302 -30.14 5.82 7.98
N ASN A 303 -30.71 5.14 6.98
CA ASN A 303 -31.80 4.18 7.12
C ASN A 303 -32.00 3.36 5.83
N LEU A 304 -32.90 2.38 5.85
CA LEU A 304 -33.16 1.52 4.69
C LEU A 304 -33.69 2.31 3.47
N GLU A 305 -34.51 3.35 3.67
CA GLU A 305 -35.08 4.17 2.58
C GLU A 305 -34.00 4.86 1.74
N VAL A 306 -32.91 5.31 2.37
CA VAL A 306 -31.75 5.85 1.65
C VAL A 306 -31.21 4.82 0.66
N TRP A 307 -30.99 3.59 1.11
CA TRP A 307 -30.43 2.52 0.27
C TRP A 307 -31.39 2.06 -0.82
N LYS A 308 -32.71 2.12 -0.59
CA LYS A 308 -33.69 1.91 -1.65
C LYS A 308 -33.50 2.92 -2.79
N LYS A 309 -33.21 4.18 -2.46
CA LYS A 309 -32.93 5.23 -3.45
C LYS A 309 -31.59 5.02 -4.15
N VAL A 310 -30.52 4.72 -3.40
CA VAL A 310 -29.17 4.49 -3.94
C VAL A 310 -29.18 3.37 -4.99
N PHE A 311 -29.80 2.23 -4.69
CA PHE A 311 -29.86 1.11 -5.64
C PHE A 311 -30.72 1.38 -6.88
N ARG A 312 -31.61 2.39 -6.85
CA ARG A 312 -32.43 2.81 -8.00
C ARG A 312 -31.76 3.86 -8.89
N GLN A 313 -30.60 4.39 -8.50
CA GLN A 313 -29.84 5.32 -9.34
C GLN A 313 -29.40 4.65 -10.65
N LYS A 314 -29.16 5.48 -11.67
CA LYS A 314 -28.71 5.00 -12.98
C LYS A 314 -27.34 4.34 -12.84
N THR A 315 -27.20 3.15 -13.41
CA THR A 315 -25.97 2.36 -13.39
C THR A 315 -25.87 1.52 -14.66
N ASP A 316 -24.63 1.27 -15.10
CA ASP A 316 -24.34 0.44 -16.25
C ASP A 316 -24.32 -1.06 -15.91
N SER A 317 -24.16 -1.40 -14.62
CA SER A 317 -24.20 -2.79 -14.14
C SER A 317 -25.62 -3.36 -14.21
N LYS A 318 -25.76 -4.49 -14.90
CA LYS A 318 -27.03 -5.24 -14.96
C LYS A 318 -27.43 -5.76 -13.58
N THR A 319 -26.48 -6.26 -12.80
CA THR A 319 -26.70 -6.81 -11.45
C THR A 319 -27.28 -5.74 -10.53
N ILE A 320 -26.67 -4.55 -10.50
CA ILE A 320 -27.16 -3.43 -9.68
C ILE A 320 -28.56 -3.00 -10.14
N ARG A 321 -28.81 -2.88 -11.45
CA ARG A 321 -30.15 -2.56 -11.97
C ARG A 321 -31.23 -3.56 -11.55
N ASP A 322 -30.93 -4.86 -11.59
CA ASP A 322 -31.88 -5.91 -11.24
C ASP A 322 -32.23 -5.86 -9.74
N TRP A 323 -31.26 -5.60 -8.87
CA TRP A 323 -31.49 -5.36 -7.44
C TRP A 323 -32.20 -4.03 -7.17
N GLY A 324 -31.90 -2.97 -7.94
CA GLY A 324 -32.60 -1.69 -7.88
C GLY A 324 -34.11 -1.80 -8.13
N ARG A 325 -34.54 -2.67 -9.05
CA ARG A 325 -35.97 -2.96 -9.26
C ARG A 325 -36.63 -3.61 -8.04
N ARG A 326 -35.89 -4.45 -7.30
CA ARG A 326 -36.38 -5.13 -6.09
C ARG A 326 -36.36 -4.22 -4.86
N ALA A 327 -35.46 -3.23 -4.84
CA ALA A 327 -35.23 -2.36 -3.70
C ALA A 327 -36.49 -1.62 -3.22
N ALA A 328 -37.49 -1.45 -4.08
CA ALA A 328 -38.80 -0.92 -3.72
C ALA A 328 -39.51 -1.64 -2.57
N HIS A 329 -39.32 -2.95 -2.49
CA HIS A 329 -40.06 -3.84 -1.60
C HIS A 329 -39.16 -4.35 -0.47
N TRP A 330 -38.06 -3.64 -0.18
CA TRP A 330 -37.22 -3.98 0.96
C TRP A 330 -37.89 -3.54 2.25
N GLU A 331 -38.12 -4.46 3.18
CA GLU A 331 -38.75 -4.22 4.47
C GLU A 331 -37.77 -4.39 5.63
N HIS A 332 -36.64 -5.09 5.43
CA HIS A 332 -35.66 -5.35 6.48
C HIS A 332 -34.20 -5.25 5.99
N PRO A 333 -33.23 -4.90 6.88
CA PRO A 333 -31.81 -4.74 6.55
C PRO A 333 -31.16 -5.95 5.89
N GLY A 334 -31.64 -7.17 6.17
CA GLY A 334 -31.13 -8.39 5.52
C GLY A 334 -31.21 -8.36 3.98
N GLN A 335 -32.23 -7.71 3.40
CA GLN A 335 -32.34 -7.60 1.94
C GLN A 335 -31.29 -6.66 1.34
N LEU A 336 -30.85 -5.65 2.10
CA LEU A 336 -29.72 -4.82 1.72
C LEU A 336 -28.42 -5.65 1.74
N LEU A 337 -28.22 -6.48 2.77
CA LEU A 337 -27.05 -7.38 2.82
C LEU A 337 -27.00 -8.33 1.62
N ASP A 338 -28.14 -8.91 1.24
CA ASP A 338 -28.23 -9.77 0.05
C ASP A 338 -27.81 -9.02 -1.22
N ALA A 339 -28.25 -7.76 -1.35
CA ALA A 339 -27.89 -6.92 -2.49
C ALA A 339 -26.40 -6.57 -2.50
N LEU A 340 -25.82 -6.23 -1.34
CA LEU A 340 -24.39 -5.94 -1.19
C LEU A 340 -23.52 -7.17 -1.53
N LEU A 341 -23.90 -8.34 -1.03
CA LEU A 341 -23.25 -9.61 -1.37
C LEU A 341 -23.30 -9.87 -2.87
N ALA A 342 -24.46 -9.67 -3.51
CA ALA A 342 -24.62 -9.92 -4.94
C ALA A 342 -23.79 -8.99 -5.84
N ILE A 343 -23.51 -7.76 -5.40
CA ILE A 343 -22.72 -6.78 -6.18
C ILE A 343 -21.24 -6.78 -5.79
N SER A 344 -20.83 -7.56 -4.79
CA SER A 344 -19.43 -7.62 -4.31
C SER A 344 -18.42 -8.13 -5.33
N ARG A 345 -18.91 -8.75 -6.41
CA ARG A 345 -18.12 -9.20 -7.56
C ARG A 345 -17.99 -8.15 -8.67
N GLU A 346 -18.70 -7.03 -8.57
CA GLU A 346 -18.66 -5.98 -9.59
C GLU A 346 -17.35 -5.18 -9.43
N PRO A 347 -16.49 -5.10 -10.45
CA PRO A 347 -15.22 -4.38 -10.38
C PRO A 347 -15.47 -2.88 -10.52
N THR A 348 -15.85 -2.23 -9.42
CA THR A 348 -16.10 -0.78 -9.37
C THR A 348 -15.51 -0.15 -8.10
N GLU A 349 -15.13 1.12 -8.21
CA GLU A 349 -14.58 1.93 -7.12
C GLU A 349 -15.63 2.89 -6.55
N THR A 350 -16.76 3.08 -7.24
CA THR A 350 -17.76 4.11 -6.94
C THR A 350 -19.19 3.57 -6.83
N GLY A 351 -19.34 2.25 -6.65
CA GLY A 351 -20.65 1.59 -6.59
C GLY A 351 -21.35 1.70 -5.22
N PRO A 352 -22.57 1.13 -5.11
CA PRO A 352 -23.32 1.08 -3.86
C PRO A 352 -22.57 0.36 -2.73
N LEU A 353 -21.76 -0.66 -3.05
CA LEU A 353 -20.93 -1.35 -2.05
C LEU A 353 -19.87 -0.42 -1.47
N GLN A 354 -19.12 0.29 -2.31
CA GLN A 354 -18.09 1.23 -1.86
C GLN A 354 -18.70 2.39 -1.08
N SER A 355 -19.87 2.88 -1.51
CA SER A 355 -20.66 3.85 -0.76
C SER A 355 -21.04 3.31 0.62
N TYR A 356 -21.52 2.07 0.71
CA TYR A 356 -21.92 1.46 1.98
C TYR A 356 -20.73 1.32 2.94
N LEU A 357 -19.59 0.84 2.46
CA LEU A 357 -18.38 0.68 3.25
C LEU A 357 -17.90 2.03 3.80
N MET A 358 -17.75 3.07 2.96
CA MET A 358 -17.36 4.41 3.39
C MET A 358 -18.35 4.99 4.42
N LEU A 359 -19.66 5.00 4.10
CA LEU A 359 -20.66 5.63 4.97
C LEU A 359 -20.83 4.87 6.30
N SER A 360 -20.59 3.56 6.32
CA SER A 360 -20.56 2.77 7.56
C SER A 360 -19.36 3.12 8.44
N GLU A 361 -18.19 3.39 7.86
CA GLU A 361 -17.02 3.85 8.61
C GLU A 361 -17.19 5.29 9.12
N LEU A 362 -17.81 6.18 8.35
CA LEU A 362 -18.16 7.54 8.78
C LEU A 362 -18.99 7.55 10.07
N ASP A 363 -20.14 6.88 10.05
CA ASP A 363 -20.99 6.76 11.24
C ASP A 363 -20.32 5.95 12.35
N GLY A 364 -19.48 5.01 11.95
CA GLY A 364 -18.83 4.06 12.81
C GLY A 364 -17.86 4.65 13.83
N ARG A 365 -17.41 5.88 13.59
CA ARG A 365 -16.53 6.66 14.47
C ARG A 365 -17.25 7.78 15.21
N ARG A 366 -18.56 7.91 15.00
CA ARG A 366 -19.43 8.85 15.69
C ARG A 366 -20.15 8.12 16.81
N SER A 367 -20.33 8.82 17.93
CA SER A 367 -21.26 8.38 18.98
C SER A 367 -22.67 8.20 18.40
N PRO A 368 -23.50 7.29 18.95
CA PRO A 368 -24.83 7.02 18.42
C PRO A 368 -25.71 8.27 18.21
N GLU A 369 -25.58 9.27 19.08
CA GLU A 369 -26.33 10.54 19.03
C GLU A 369 -25.84 11.50 17.94
N HIS A 370 -24.61 11.31 17.45
CA HIS A 370 -23.95 12.17 16.46
C HIS A 370 -23.79 11.49 15.08
N ARG A 371 -24.45 10.34 14.87
CA ARG A 371 -24.51 9.69 13.55
C ARG A 371 -25.20 10.57 12.53
N LEU A 372 -24.83 10.40 11.26
CA LEU A 372 -25.32 11.24 10.17
C LEU A 372 -26.82 11.06 9.93
N LYS A 373 -27.50 12.16 9.62
CA LYS A 373 -28.92 12.12 9.29
C LYS A 373 -29.14 11.43 7.95
N PRO A 374 -30.29 10.75 7.74
CA PRO A 374 -30.61 10.10 6.47
C PRO A 374 -30.47 11.01 5.24
N GLU A 375 -30.81 12.30 5.36
CA GLU A 375 -30.69 13.27 4.27
C GLU A 375 -29.23 13.50 3.86
N THR A 376 -28.33 13.60 4.84
CA THR A 376 -26.88 13.75 4.62
C THR A 376 -26.29 12.50 4.01
N VAL A 377 -26.67 11.31 4.51
CA VAL A 377 -26.23 10.02 3.95
C VAL A 377 -26.69 9.87 2.50
N ALA A 378 -27.94 10.23 2.20
CA ALA A 378 -28.47 10.21 0.84
C ALA A 378 -27.73 11.18 -0.09
N LEU A 379 -27.37 12.37 0.40
CA LEU A 379 -26.59 13.35 -0.35
C LEU A 379 -25.17 12.85 -0.64
N LEU A 380 -24.48 12.30 0.37
CA LEU A 380 -23.16 11.72 0.21
C LEU A 380 -23.17 10.57 -0.80
N ALA A 381 -24.14 9.65 -0.70
CA ALA A 381 -24.28 8.53 -1.62
C ALA A 381 -24.57 8.98 -3.06
N ASP A 382 -25.43 9.99 -3.25
CA ASP A 382 -25.71 10.57 -4.59
C ASP A 382 -24.47 11.18 -5.24
N LYS A 383 -23.63 11.81 -4.44
CA LYS A 383 -22.41 12.48 -4.89
C LYS A 383 -21.15 11.61 -4.81
N PHE A 384 -21.28 10.35 -4.41
CA PHE A 384 -20.17 9.43 -4.18
C PHE A 384 -19.29 9.23 -5.42
N PRO A 385 -19.82 9.01 -6.64
CA PRO A 385 -18.97 8.80 -7.82
C PRO A 385 -18.07 9.98 -8.18
N GLU A 386 -18.42 11.18 -7.73
CA GLU A 386 -17.67 12.40 -7.99
C GLU A 386 -16.65 12.66 -6.88
N PHE A 387 -17.05 12.57 -5.60
CA PHE A 387 -16.25 13.05 -4.46
C PHE A 387 -15.84 11.99 -3.42
N SER A 388 -16.00 10.70 -3.68
CA SER A 388 -15.71 9.61 -2.71
C SER A 388 -14.36 9.76 -2.00
N ASP A 389 -13.30 10.11 -2.72
CA ASP A 389 -11.97 10.26 -2.13
C ASP A 389 -11.83 11.46 -1.18
N GLN A 390 -12.74 12.43 -1.26
CA GLN A 390 -12.77 13.57 -0.34
C GLN A 390 -13.44 13.18 0.98
N TYR A 391 -14.33 12.16 0.99
CA TYR A 391 -15.14 11.84 2.17
C TYR A 391 -14.33 11.29 3.34
N VAL A 392 -13.11 10.83 3.10
CA VAL A 392 -12.17 10.40 4.14
C VAL A 392 -11.91 11.48 5.18
N VAL A 393 -12.02 12.77 4.84
CA VAL A 393 -11.92 13.84 5.84
C VAL A 393 -12.97 13.69 6.94
N PHE A 394 -14.17 13.22 6.61
CA PHE A 394 -15.26 13.06 7.57
C PHE A 394 -15.13 11.78 8.40
N SER A 395 -14.35 10.79 7.94
CA SER A 395 -14.05 9.58 8.72
C SER A 395 -12.91 9.85 9.70
N GLU A 396 -11.95 10.66 9.30
CA GLU A 396 -10.83 11.08 10.13
C GLU A 396 -11.25 12.06 11.23
N PHE A 397 -12.14 13.01 10.91
CA PHE A 397 -12.63 14.03 11.84
C PHE A 397 -14.14 13.85 12.09
N PRO A 398 -14.55 12.97 13.03
CA PRO A 398 -15.95 12.71 13.32
C PRO A 398 -16.72 13.90 13.90
N GLU A 399 -16.00 14.93 14.38
CA GLU A 399 -16.56 16.20 14.86
C GLU A 399 -17.22 17.03 13.75
N LEU A 400 -16.91 16.74 12.48
CA LEU A 400 -17.56 17.40 11.35
C LEU A 400 -18.99 16.86 11.18
N ASP A 401 -19.95 17.74 11.45
CA ASP A 401 -21.38 17.42 11.49
C ASP A 401 -22.05 17.43 10.10
N ASP A 402 -23.37 17.17 10.08
CA ASP A 402 -24.19 17.23 8.86
C ASP A 402 -24.06 18.57 8.13
N ALA A 403 -24.00 19.70 8.85
CA ALA A 403 -23.95 21.02 8.25
C ALA A 403 -22.60 21.28 7.56
N SER A 404 -21.51 20.83 8.19
CA SER A 404 -20.15 20.87 7.63
C SER A 404 -20.02 20.04 6.35
N ILE A 405 -20.65 18.85 6.32
CA ILE A 405 -20.67 17.98 5.14
C ILE A 405 -21.48 18.60 4.00
N VAL A 406 -22.69 19.08 4.28
CA VAL A 406 -23.56 19.72 3.28
C VAL A 406 -22.90 20.97 2.71
N ALA A 407 -22.29 21.81 3.56
CA ALA A 407 -21.57 23.00 3.13
C ALA A 407 -20.38 22.65 2.22
N PHE A 408 -19.60 21.62 2.58
CA PHE A 408 -18.51 21.14 1.74
C PHE A 408 -19.00 20.71 0.36
N LEU A 409 -20.02 19.84 0.29
CA LEU A 409 -20.57 19.34 -0.97
C LEU A 409 -21.13 20.46 -1.85
N GLN A 410 -21.75 21.48 -1.25
CA GLN A 410 -22.21 22.65 -1.98
C GLN A 410 -21.05 23.46 -2.57
N VAL A 411 -19.98 23.69 -1.79
CA VAL A 411 -18.79 24.42 -2.24
C VAL A 411 -18.11 23.68 -3.40
N VAL A 412 -17.81 22.38 -3.25
CA VAL A 412 -17.12 21.62 -4.31
C VAL A 412 -17.96 21.51 -5.58
N THR A 413 -19.29 21.39 -5.47
CA THR A 413 -20.20 21.43 -6.63
C THR A 413 -20.13 22.79 -7.35
N ASN A 414 -20.13 23.90 -6.60
CA ASN A 414 -20.04 25.24 -7.19
C ASN A 414 -18.68 25.47 -7.86
N LEU A 415 -17.59 24.99 -7.25
CA LEU A 415 -16.25 25.08 -7.83
C LEU A 415 -16.13 24.26 -9.12
N ASN A 416 -16.70 23.05 -9.15
CA ASN A 416 -16.67 22.20 -10.35
C ASN A 416 -17.44 22.85 -11.53
N GLY A 417 -18.50 23.61 -11.22
CA GLY A 417 -19.31 24.35 -12.19
C GLY A 417 -18.69 25.62 -12.78
N ILE A 418 -17.45 26.01 -12.41
CA ILE A 418 -16.79 27.19 -12.97
C ILE A 418 -16.47 26.96 -14.47
N PRO A 419 -17.00 27.78 -15.41
CA PRO A 419 -16.84 27.51 -16.85
C PRO A 419 -15.43 27.75 -17.39
N LYS A 420 -14.68 28.67 -16.79
CA LYS A 420 -13.32 29.03 -17.23
C LYS A 420 -12.33 28.06 -16.62
N ASN A 421 -11.77 27.13 -17.41
CA ASN A 421 -10.88 26.07 -16.91
C ASN A 421 -9.71 26.59 -16.07
N THR A 422 -9.03 27.66 -16.51
CA THR A 422 -7.88 28.21 -15.75
C THR A 422 -8.30 28.81 -14.40
N LEU A 423 -9.48 29.46 -14.33
CA LEU A 423 -10.02 29.93 -13.04
C LEU A 423 -10.44 28.74 -12.17
N ARG A 424 -11.06 27.72 -12.77
CA ARG A 424 -11.47 26.49 -12.10
C ARG A 424 -10.27 25.78 -11.49
N GLY A 425 -9.21 25.51 -12.26
CA GLY A 425 -8.00 24.84 -11.76
C GLY A 425 -7.34 25.58 -10.60
N ASN A 426 -7.24 26.92 -10.70
CA ASN A 426 -6.74 27.74 -9.60
C ASN A 426 -7.66 27.70 -8.37
N ALA A 427 -8.99 27.72 -8.58
CA ALA A 427 -9.96 27.67 -7.49
C ALA A 427 -9.96 26.32 -6.77
N LEU A 428 -9.92 25.22 -7.53
CA LEU A 428 -9.78 23.86 -7.01
C LEU A 428 -8.48 23.71 -6.21
N GLY A 429 -7.35 24.13 -6.76
CA GLY A 429 -6.06 24.04 -6.08
C GLY A 429 -5.99 24.86 -4.79
N THR A 430 -6.47 26.11 -4.81
CA THR A 430 -6.48 26.98 -3.63
C THR A 430 -7.40 26.42 -2.54
N PHE A 431 -8.60 25.97 -2.91
CA PHE A 431 -9.56 25.38 -1.98
C PHE A 431 -9.00 24.11 -1.33
N GLN A 432 -8.53 23.16 -2.15
CA GLN A 432 -8.03 21.88 -1.65
C GLN A 432 -6.75 22.05 -0.83
N ALA A 433 -5.86 22.99 -1.19
CA ALA A 433 -4.70 23.29 -0.37
C ALA A 433 -5.09 23.88 0.99
N SER A 434 -6.13 24.72 1.05
CA SER A 434 -6.65 25.27 2.31
C SER A 434 -7.25 24.16 3.18
N VAL A 435 -8.02 23.24 2.59
CA VAL A 435 -8.54 22.04 3.26
C VAL A 435 -7.42 21.14 3.77
N GLY A 436 -6.39 20.90 2.97
CA GLY A 436 -5.23 20.08 3.36
C GLY A 436 -4.44 20.70 4.51
N LEU A 437 -4.21 22.02 4.50
CA LEU A 437 -3.58 22.71 5.63
C LEU A 437 -4.44 22.63 6.90
N TRP A 438 -5.77 22.74 6.77
CA TRP A 438 -6.68 22.51 7.89
C TRP A 438 -6.55 21.09 8.46
N GLN A 439 -6.52 20.06 7.61
CA GLN A 439 -6.33 18.67 8.05
C GLN A 439 -5.00 18.46 8.76
N ILE A 440 -3.92 19.09 8.26
CA ILE A 440 -2.60 19.02 8.89
C ILE A 440 -2.63 19.62 10.30
N LEU A 441 -3.17 20.84 10.46
CA LEU A 441 -3.23 21.49 11.76
C LEU A 441 -4.20 20.78 12.73
N ALA A 442 -5.31 20.25 12.24
CA ALA A 442 -6.23 19.43 13.02
C ALA A 442 -5.56 18.15 13.53
N ARG A 443 -4.86 17.41 12.66
CA ARG A 443 -4.16 16.16 13.03
C ARG A 443 -3.05 16.39 14.04
N GLN A 444 -2.36 17.53 13.97
CA GLN A 444 -1.31 17.89 14.92
C GLN A 444 -1.86 18.41 16.26
N GLY A 445 -3.17 18.65 16.38
CA GLY A 445 -3.80 19.23 17.57
C GLY A 445 -3.60 20.74 17.71
N GLU A 446 -3.08 21.41 16.68
CA GLU A 446 -2.96 22.88 16.63
C GLU A 446 -4.33 23.56 16.56
N ILE A 447 -5.31 22.88 15.95
CA ILE A 447 -6.73 23.26 16.06
C ILE A 447 -7.34 22.43 17.20
N PRO A 448 -7.83 23.05 18.28
CA PRO A 448 -8.46 22.32 19.37
C PRO A 448 -9.69 21.53 18.90
N SER A 449 -9.93 20.33 19.44
CA SER A 449 -11.04 19.45 19.02
C SER A 449 -12.40 20.15 19.02
N ALA A 450 -12.67 20.99 20.03
CA ALA A 450 -13.92 21.74 20.13
C ALA A 450 -14.10 22.82 19.04
N ALA A 451 -13.02 23.22 18.36
CA ALA A 451 -13.04 24.22 17.29
C ALA A 451 -13.03 23.59 15.89
N LEU A 452 -12.95 22.26 15.75
CA LEU A 452 -12.80 21.59 14.45
C LEU A 452 -13.99 21.90 13.52
N ASN A 453 -15.22 21.67 13.97
CA ASN A 453 -16.42 21.89 13.16
C ASN A 453 -16.56 23.36 12.71
N ASP A 454 -16.41 24.29 13.65
CA ASP A 454 -16.55 25.73 13.37
C ASP A 454 -15.44 26.26 12.44
N SER A 455 -14.19 25.88 12.70
CA SER A 455 -13.03 26.30 11.89
C SER A 455 -13.07 25.73 10.49
N TRP A 456 -13.57 24.50 10.32
CA TRP A 456 -13.84 23.88 9.02
C TRP A 456 -14.82 24.74 8.22
N GLN A 457 -16.00 25.03 8.79
CA GLN A 457 -17.03 25.80 8.11
C GLN A 457 -16.55 27.20 7.72
N ARG A 458 -15.78 27.87 8.59
CA ARG A 458 -15.22 29.20 8.29
C ARG A 458 -14.14 29.15 7.21
N SER A 459 -13.32 28.09 7.18
CA SER A 459 -12.28 27.91 6.17
C SER A 459 -12.83 27.66 4.76
N ILE A 460 -13.94 26.91 4.63
CA ILE A 460 -14.50 26.56 3.31
C ILE A 460 -15.48 27.61 2.76
N ARG A 461 -16.16 28.37 3.64
CA ARG A 461 -17.19 29.35 3.27
C ARG A 461 -16.75 30.40 2.23
N PRO A 462 -15.51 30.94 2.25
CA PRO A 462 -15.07 31.92 1.27
C PRO A 462 -15.15 31.43 -0.19
N PHE A 463 -15.11 30.12 -0.41
CA PHE A 463 -15.15 29.52 -1.74
C PHE A 463 -16.58 29.27 -2.27
N GLY A 464 -17.62 29.63 -1.52
CA GLY A 464 -19.02 29.35 -1.88
C GLY A 464 -19.44 29.89 -3.25
N LYS A 465 -18.86 31.00 -3.72
CA LYS A 465 -19.10 31.54 -5.07
C LYS A 465 -17.89 32.30 -5.61
N ILE A 466 -17.23 31.73 -6.63
CA ILE A 466 -16.06 32.30 -7.29
C ILE A 466 -16.39 32.60 -8.76
N GLY A 467 -16.43 33.89 -9.13
CA GLY A 467 -16.68 34.35 -10.50
C GLY A 467 -15.50 35.02 -11.19
N SER A 468 -14.45 35.40 -10.44
CA SER A 468 -13.26 36.05 -10.98
C SER A 468 -12.00 35.70 -10.20
N SER A 469 -10.82 35.93 -10.79
CA SER A 469 -9.54 35.69 -10.13
C SER A 469 -9.32 36.60 -8.90
N THR A 470 -9.87 37.81 -8.89
CA THR A 470 -9.83 38.70 -7.72
C THR A 470 -10.62 38.11 -6.56
N GLN A 471 -11.84 37.63 -6.82
CA GLN A 471 -12.64 36.94 -5.80
C GLN A 471 -11.94 35.67 -5.29
N LEU A 472 -11.26 34.94 -6.17
CA LEU A 472 -10.48 33.77 -5.78
C LEU A 472 -9.31 34.13 -4.85
N PHE A 473 -8.53 35.16 -5.19
CA PHE A 473 -7.45 35.63 -4.33
C PHE A 473 -7.96 36.02 -2.93
N ASP A 474 -9.08 36.75 -2.88
CA ASP A 474 -9.69 37.16 -1.62
C ASP A 474 -10.24 35.97 -0.82
N ALA A 475 -10.84 34.99 -1.49
CA ALA A 475 -11.31 33.77 -0.87
C ALA A 475 -10.16 32.96 -0.25
N GLY A 476 -9.06 32.76 -1.00
CA GLY A 476 -7.87 32.07 -0.52
C GLY A 476 -7.22 32.77 0.68
N ARG A 477 -7.07 34.09 0.61
CA ARG A 477 -6.57 34.90 1.74
C ARG A 477 -7.48 34.77 2.97
N THR A 478 -8.79 34.88 2.79
CA THR A 478 -9.75 34.80 3.90
C THR A 478 -9.73 33.42 4.54
N ALA A 479 -9.71 32.35 3.75
CA ALA A 479 -9.61 30.98 4.25
C ALA A 479 -8.33 30.76 5.06
N LEU A 480 -7.19 31.27 4.59
CA LEU A 480 -5.94 31.22 5.34
C LEU A 480 -6.04 31.99 6.66
N LYS A 481 -6.62 33.20 6.68
CA LYS A 481 -6.81 33.97 7.92
C LYS A 481 -7.70 33.23 8.94
N GLU A 482 -8.80 32.62 8.49
CA GLU A 482 -9.68 31.83 9.36
C GLU A 482 -8.98 30.59 9.92
N LEU A 483 -8.20 29.90 9.10
CA LEU A 483 -7.38 28.77 9.52
C LEU A 483 -6.37 29.17 10.61
N LEU A 484 -5.64 30.27 10.39
CA LEU A 484 -4.64 30.78 11.33
C LEU A 484 -5.27 31.30 12.61
N LEU A 485 -6.45 31.92 12.53
CA LEU A 485 -7.21 32.34 13.70
C LEU A 485 -7.60 31.14 14.58
N ALA A 486 -8.01 30.03 13.96
CA ALA A 486 -8.35 28.81 14.68
C ALA A 486 -7.13 28.17 15.36
N ALA A 487 -5.98 28.13 14.69
CA ALA A 487 -4.76 27.51 15.22
C ALA A 487 -4.01 28.41 16.24
N THR A 488 -3.90 29.71 15.96
CA THR A 488 -2.99 30.62 16.69
C THR A 488 -3.68 31.74 17.45
N ARG A 489 -5.01 31.90 17.28
CA ARG A 489 -5.78 33.09 17.72
C ARG A 489 -5.34 34.40 17.06
N LYS A 490 -4.53 34.35 16.00
CA LYS A 490 -4.11 35.49 15.20
C LYS A 490 -4.43 35.23 13.73
N ALA A 491 -5.07 36.21 13.08
CA ALA A 491 -5.44 36.11 11.68
C ALA A 491 -4.25 36.32 10.73
N ASP A 492 -3.30 37.16 11.13
CA ASP A 492 -2.15 37.58 10.32
C ASP A 492 -0.85 37.11 10.98
N VAL A 493 -0.16 36.17 10.35
CA VAL A 493 1.15 35.66 10.77
C VAL A 493 2.05 35.51 9.54
N SER A 494 3.38 35.55 9.75
CA SER A 494 4.33 35.41 8.64
C SER A 494 4.37 34.00 8.07
N GLN A 495 4.85 33.84 6.84
CA GLN A 495 5.11 32.52 6.24
C GLN A 495 5.96 31.65 7.17
N ASP A 496 6.99 32.24 7.78
CA ASP A 496 7.87 31.50 8.71
C ASP A 496 7.08 30.93 9.90
N LYS A 497 6.12 31.68 10.46
CA LYS A 497 5.25 31.17 11.52
C LYS A 497 4.34 30.04 11.03
N ILE A 498 3.84 30.12 9.79
CA ILE A 498 3.07 29.02 9.18
C ILE A 498 3.95 27.76 9.03
N VAL A 499 5.17 27.91 8.54
CA VAL A 499 6.13 26.80 8.42
C VAL A 499 6.42 26.17 9.79
N ASN A 500 6.59 26.99 10.83
CA ASN A 500 6.75 26.47 12.19
C ASN A 500 5.50 25.68 12.64
N LEU A 501 4.27 26.18 12.41
CA LEU A 501 3.06 25.40 12.74
C LEU A 501 2.98 24.06 12.00
N LEU A 502 3.41 24.02 10.74
CA LEU A 502 3.45 22.79 9.95
C LEU A 502 4.54 21.83 10.41
N ALA A 503 5.61 22.32 11.03
CA ALA A 503 6.67 21.46 11.55
C ALA A 503 6.24 20.67 12.79
N GLY A 504 5.26 21.17 13.56
CA GLY A 504 4.70 20.51 14.72
C GLY A 504 4.45 21.44 15.91
N PRO A 505 3.85 20.92 17.00
CA PRO A 505 3.63 21.70 18.20
C PRO A 505 4.93 22.13 18.87
N GLN A 506 4.91 23.34 19.43
CA GLN A 506 6.02 23.92 20.19
C GLN A 506 6.25 23.14 21.48
N GLN A 507 7.51 22.76 21.74
CA GLN A 507 7.91 22.02 22.95
C GLN A 507 9.08 22.74 23.65
N SER A 508 9.15 22.60 24.98
CA SER A 508 10.17 23.27 25.81
C SER A 508 11.51 22.54 25.83
N ALA A 509 11.53 21.23 25.55
CA ALA A 509 12.74 20.44 25.58
C ALA A 509 13.68 20.78 24.42
N ALA A 510 14.98 20.96 24.70
CA ALA A 510 15.97 21.37 23.70
C ALA A 510 16.08 20.41 22.51
N GLU A 511 15.96 19.09 22.73
CA GLU A 511 15.97 18.11 21.64
C GLU A 511 14.73 18.24 20.75
N ALA A 512 13.55 18.48 21.35
CA ALA A 512 12.33 18.71 20.60
C ALA A 512 12.39 20.01 19.78
N GLN A 513 12.99 21.07 20.32
CA GLN A 513 13.22 22.33 19.59
C GLN A 513 14.12 22.11 18.36
N ARG A 514 15.24 21.38 18.52
CA ARG A 514 16.12 21.01 17.39
C ARG A 514 15.40 20.16 16.35
N MET A 515 14.57 19.21 16.78
CA MET A 515 13.77 18.37 15.87
C MET A 515 12.72 19.18 15.12
N HIS A 516 12.10 20.15 15.79
CA HIS A 516 11.14 21.07 15.19
C HIS A 516 11.81 21.95 14.13
N GLU A 517 12.96 22.54 14.47
CA GLU A 517 13.77 23.33 13.53
C GLU A 517 14.22 22.51 12.32
N LEU A 518 14.62 21.25 12.51
CA LEU A 518 14.98 20.34 11.42
C LEU A 518 13.83 20.16 10.43
N ILE A 519 12.61 19.90 10.93
CA ILE A 519 11.43 19.72 10.07
C ILE A 519 11.02 21.02 9.40
N ALA A 520 11.05 22.14 10.14
CA ALA A 520 10.77 23.46 9.58
C ALA A 520 11.76 23.80 8.44
N ASN A 521 13.05 23.51 8.61
CA ASN A 521 14.06 23.72 7.57
C ASN A 521 13.84 22.85 6.34
N ARG A 522 13.39 21.59 6.51
CA ARG A 522 13.00 20.74 5.37
C ARG A 522 11.83 21.33 4.58
N ILE A 523 10.82 21.83 5.28
CA ILE A 523 9.69 22.50 4.64
C ILE A 523 10.17 23.73 3.85
N ARG A 524 11.01 24.58 4.46
CA ARG A 524 11.61 25.74 3.76
C ARG A 524 12.37 25.31 2.51
N SER A 525 13.21 24.28 2.61
CA SER A 525 13.99 23.73 1.50
C SER A 525 13.13 23.30 0.32
N VAL A 526 11.96 22.70 0.56
CA VAL A 526 11.03 22.33 -0.52
C VAL A 526 10.44 23.58 -1.18
N LEU A 527 10.01 24.59 -0.40
CA LEU A 527 9.47 25.84 -0.97
C LEU A 527 10.52 26.57 -1.83
N ASP A 528 11.76 26.59 -1.36
CA ASP A 528 12.91 27.20 -2.05
C ASP A 528 13.27 26.41 -3.32
N GLY A 529 13.34 25.07 -3.24
CA GLY A 529 13.62 24.19 -4.37
C GLY A 529 12.55 24.29 -5.47
N GLN A 530 11.29 24.52 -5.09
CA GLN A 530 10.17 24.77 -6.00
C GLN A 530 10.10 26.23 -6.49
N ARG A 531 10.96 27.13 -5.97
CA ARG A 531 10.96 28.57 -6.26
C ARG A 531 9.57 29.19 -6.15
N LEU A 532 8.91 28.95 -5.01
CA LEU A 532 7.58 29.48 -4.73
C LEU A 532 7.67 30.89 -4.15
N VAL A 533 6.77 31.78 -4.57
CA VAL A 533 6.71 33.15 -4.04
C VAL A 533 6.23 33.10 -2.59
N SER A 534 6.87 33.85 -1.70
CA SER A 534 6.48 33.81 -0.29
C SER A 534 5.05 34.34 -0.05
N LEU A 535 4.33 33.76 0.91
CA LEU A 535 3.02 34.26 1.35
C LEU A 535 3.12 35.70 1.85
N ASP A 536 4.22 36.08 2.52
CA ASP A 536 4.43 37.44 3.00
C ASP A 536 4.45 38.44 1.82
N THR A 537 5.17 38.11 0.75
CA THR A 537 5.21 38.87 -0.51
C THR A 537 3.81 38.96 -1.13
N LEU A 538 3.09 37.84 -1.23
CA LEU A 538 1.75 37.79 -1.84
C LEU A 538 0.71 38.58 -1.07
N MET A 539 0.70 38.49 0.26
CA MET A 539 -0.24 39.24 1.11
C MET A 539 0.05 40.74 1.06
N THR A 540 1.34 41.12 1.16
CA THR A 540 1.76 42.53 1.12
C THR A 540 1.45 43.16 -0.24
N LEU A 541 1.70 42.46 -1.34
CA LEU A 541 1.31 42.91 -2.68
C LEU A 541 -0.20 43.05 -2.82
N GLY A 542 -0.96 42.08 -2.32
CA GLY A 542 -2.43 42.09 -2.40
C GLY A 542 -3.06 43.26 -1.63
N GLU A 543 -2.55 43.53 -0.42
CA GLU A 543 -2.99 44.66 0.40
C GLU A 543 -2.57 46.00 -0.21
N GLY A 544 -1.30 46.14 -0.59
CA GLY A 544 -0.76 47.34 -1.21
C GLY A 544 -1.46 47.70 -2.52
N LEU A 545 -1.78 46.72 -3.39
CA LEU A 545 -2.56 46.99 -4.62
C LEU A 545 -3.96 47.52 -4.30
N GLY A 546 -4.58 47.05 -3.21
CA GLY A 546 -5.86 47.59 -2.73
C GLY A 546 -5.74 49.03 -2.25
N GLU A 547 -4.70 49.34 -1.47
CA GLU A 547 -4.42 50.68 -0.96
C GLU A 547 -4.14 51.69 -2.09
N VAL A 548 -3.32 51.29 -3.09
CA VAL A 548 -3.03 52.10 -4.27
C VAL A 548 -4.29 52.34 -5.10
N ALA A 549 -5.15 51.31 -5.27
CA ALA A 549 -6.44 51.47 -5.95
C ALA A 549 -7.38 52.45 -5.22
N GLN A 550 -7.28 52.53 -3.88
CA GLN A 550 -8.02 53.48 -3.04
C GLN A 550 -7.35 54.87 -2.94
N GLY A 551 -6.17 55.06 -3.55
CA GLY A 551 -5.42 56.33 -3.52
C GLY A 551 -4.75 56.63 -2.17
N THR A 552 -4.58 55.64 -1.30
CA THR A 552 -4.06 55.81 0.07
C THR A 552 -2.53 55.76 0.16
N VAL A 553 -1.85 55.05 -0.75
CA VAL A 553 -0.39 54.86 -0.75
C VAL A 553 0.19 54.94 -2.17
N SER A 554 1.46 55.33 -2.31
CA SER A 554 2.20 55.33 -3.59
C SER A 554 2.63 53.91 -3.99
N GLY A 555 2.38 53.52 -5.24
CA GLY A 555 2.70 52.19 -5.76
C GLY A 555 4.19 51.86 -5.90
N ASN A 556 5.09 52.85 -5.79
CA ASN A 556 6.54 52.61 -5.96
C ASN A 556 7.13 51.64 -4.93
N ASN A 557 6.56 51.58 -3.73
CA ASN A 557 7.02 50.68 -2.67
C ASN A 557 6.71 49.20 -2.98
N LEU A 558 5.82 48.91 -3.94
CA LEU A 558 5.45 47.56 -4.35
C LEU A 558 6.32 46.99 -5.47
N LEU A 559 7.17 47.83 -6.09
CA LEU A 559 7.99 47.42 -7.24
C LEU A 559 9.00 46.30 -6.94
N PRO A 560 9.71 46.28 -5.79
CA PRO A 560 10.60 45.17 -5.45
C PRO A 560 9.84 43.84 -5.33
N LEU A 561 8.75 43.84 -4.56
CA LEU A 561 7.90 42.65 -4.35
C LEU A 561 7.28 42.14 -5.67
N ALA A 562 6.88 43.05 -6.57
CA ALA A 562 6.38 42.67 -7.90
C ALA A 562 7.47 42.03 -8.79
N GLY A 563 8.76 42.29 -8.50
CA GLY A 563 9.91 41.66 -9.13
C GLY A 563 10.08 40.20 -8.70
N GLU A 564 9.81 39.87 -7.44
CA GLU A 564 9.93 38.51 -6.88
C GLU A 564 9.00 37.50 -7.57
N LEU A 565 7.87 37.95 -8.14
CA LEU A 565 6.96 37.10 -8.94
C LEU A 565 7.62 36.49 -10.20
N ARG A 566 8.85 36.90 -10.53
CA ARG A 566 9.58 36.51 -11.75
C ARG A 566 10.87 35.74 -11.49
N GLU A 567 11.12 35.32 -10.25
CA GLU A 567 12.37 34.63 -9.88
C GLU A 567 12.48 33.19 -10.41
N PHE A 568 11.40 32.63 -10.96
CA PHE A 568 11.42 31.32 -11.60
C PHE A 568 11.65 31.42 -13.12
N GLU A 569 12.50 30.53 -13.65
CA GLU A 569 12.75 30.39 -15.09
C GLU A 569 12.22 29.03 -15.57
N MET A 570 11.68 28.98 -16.79
CA MET A 570 11.29 27.72 -17.41
C MET A 570 12.52 26.99 -17.97
N PRO A 571 12.58 25.65 -17.85
CA PRO A 571 13.58 24.85 -18.56
C PRO A 571 13.53 25.15 -20.06
N GLN A 572 14.70 25.22 -20.70
CA GLN A 572 14.76 25.42 -22.14
C GLN A 572 14.06 24.26 -22.86
N PRO A 573 13.12 24.56 -23.79
CA PRO A 573 12.48 23.55 -24.61
C PRO A 573 13.50 22.70 -25.37
N ILE A 574 13.54 21.39 -25.11
CA ILE A 574 14.35 20.44 -25.90
C ILE A 574 13.73 20.25 -27.30
N PHE A 575 12.39 20.35 -27.39
CA PHE A 575 11.60 20.16 -28.62
C PHE A 575 10.92 21.46 -29.06
N ARG A 576 10.78 21.67 -30.38
CA ARG A 576 9.94 22.73 -30.97
C ARG A 576 8.46 22.42 -30.74
N ASN A 577 7.59 23.42 -30.82
CA ASN A 577 6.14 23.23 -30.59
C ASN A 577 5.52 22.13 -31.46
N SER A 578 5.88 22.04 -32.74
CA SER A 578 5.39 20.98 -33.63
C SER A 578 5.85 19.58 -33.23
N GLU A 579 7.10 19.44 -32.77
CA GLU A 579 7.65 18.18 -32.27
C GLU A 579 7.02 17.80 -30.93
N ARG A 580 6.65 18.77 -30.10
CA ARG A 580 5.92 18.53 -28.85
C ARG A 580 4.51 18.01 -29.11
N ASP A 581 3.80 18.60 -30.07
CA ASP A 581 2.45 18.16 -30.43
C ASP A 581 2.45 16.76 -31.06
N GLU A 582 3.56 16.34 -31.69
CA GLU A 582 3.70 15.01 -32.28
C GLU A 582 4.22 13.95 -31.28
N TRP A 583 5.17 14.31 -30.40
CA TRP A 583 5.86 13.36 -29.51
C TRP A 583 5.36 13.36 -28.06
N ALA A 584 4.62 14.40 -27.64
CA ALA A 584 4.21 14.61 -26.24
C ALA A 584 2.85 15.32 -26.08
N ALA A 585 1.91 15.11 -27.02
CA ALA A 585 0.56 15.67 -26.95
C ALA A 585 -0.12 15.35 -25.60
N GLY A 586 -0.58 16.38 -24.90
CA GLY A 586 -1.26 16.24 -23.60
C GLY A 586 -0.36 16.01 -22.38
N ILE A 587 0.97 15.98 -22.53
CA ILE A 587 1.89 15.83 -21.39
C ILE A 587 2.34 17.20 -20.85
N TYR A 588 2.25 18.25 -21.66
CA TYR A 588 2.77 19.58 -21.33
C TYR A 588 1.66 20.50 -20.79
N ASN A 589 1.56 20.66 -19.47
CA ASN A 589 0.67 21.65 -18.85
C ASN A 589 1.27 23.06 -18.90
N ASN A 590 1.08 23.75 -20.03
CA ASN A 590 1.64 25.09 -20.23
C ASN A 590 0.74 26.23 -19.72
N ARG A 591 -0.58 26.06 -19.57
CA ARG A 591 -1.47 27.23 -19.41
C ARG A 591 -1.34 27.94 -18.08
N HIS A 592 -1.26 27.20 -16.98
CA HIS A 592 -1.07 27.79 -15.64
C HIS A 592 0.29 28.48 -15.53
N THR A 593 1.35 27.80 -15.95
CA THR A 593 2.71 28.34 -15.92
C THR A 593 2.88 29.52 -16.89
N GLU A 594 2.29 29.47 -18.08
CA GLU A 594 2.26 30.59 -19.03
C GLU A 594 1.53 31.82 -18.46
N LEU A 595 0.43 31.61 -17.73
CA LEU A 595 -0.29 32.70 -17.06
C LEU A 595 0.61 33.42 -16.06
N GLN A 596 1.37 32.68 -15.26
CA GLN A 596 2.32 33.25 -14.31
C GLN A 596 3.48 33.97 -15.02
N MET A 597 4.08 33.36 -16.04
CA MET A 597 5.15 34.00 -16.82
C MET A 597 4.73 35.31 -17.48
N ARG A 598 3.47 35.41 -17.94
CA ARG A 598 2.92 36.62 -18.55
C ARG A 598 2.56 37.71 -17.52
N THR A 599 2.54 37.38 -16.23
CA THR A 599 2.19 38.34 -15.17
C THR A 599 3.28 39.42 -15.06
N ASN A 600 2.85 40.68 -15.06
CA ASN A 600 3.73 41.84 -14.99
C ASN A 600 3.10 42.96 -14.17
N LEU A 601 3.00 42.75 -12.85
CA LEU A 601 2.46 43.75 -11.94
C LEU A 601 3.31 45.02 -11.92
N ALA A 602 4.63 44.92 -12.05
CA ALA A 602 5.50 46.09 -12.13
C ALA A 602 5.14 47.02 -13.30
N LYS A 603 4.75 46.48 -14.47
CA LYS A 603 4.26 47.28 -15.60
C LYS A 603 2.93 47.97 -15.26
N ILE A 604 2.01 47.27 -14.59
CA ILE A 604 0.71 47.83 -14.21
C ILE A 604 0.88 48.96 -13.20
N ILE A 605 1.73 48.77 -12.19
CA ILE A 605 2.04 49.76 -11.15
C ILE A 605 2.70 51.01 -11.74
N LYS A 606 3.61 50.86 -12.71
CA LYS A 606 4.33 51.98 -13.36
C LYS A 606 3.48 52.73 -14.40
N SER A 607 2.45 52.09 -14.96
CA SER A 607 1.62 52.68 -16.01
C SER A 607 0.46 53.46 -15.39
N PRO A 608 -0.06 54.53 -16.04
CA PRO A 608 -1.29 55.18 -15.60
C PRO A 608 -2.46 54.18 -15.73
N SER A 609 -2.86 53.60 -14.59
CA SER A 609 -3.88 52.56 -14.49
C SER A 609 -5.09 53.10 -13.72
N SER A 610 -6.31 52.71 -14.11
CA SER A 610 -7.51 53.09 -13.37
C SER A 610 -7.59 52.36 -12.01
N SER A 611 -8.33 52.93 -11.05
CA SER A 611 -8.59 52.27 -9.75
C SER A 611 -9.17 50.87 -9.93
N GLN A 612 -10.06 50.69 -10.92
CA GLN A 612 -10.61 49.38 -11.28
C GLN A 612 -9.55 48.42 -11.82
N GLN A 613 -8.65 48.87 -12.70
CA GLN A 613 -7.56 48.03 -13.23
C GLN A 613 -6.59 47.60 -12.13
N LEU A 614 -6.31 48.46 -11.15
CA LEU A 614 -5.48 48.14 -9.99
C LEU A 614 -6.17 47.15 -9.04
N ALA A 615 -7.47 47.30 -8.81
CA ALA A 615 -8.26 46.33 -8.05
C ALA A 615 -8.33 44.95 -8.75
N GLU A 616 -8.46 44.93 -10.08
CA GLU A 616 -8.43 43.71 -10.89
C GLU A 616 -7.03 43.07 -10.94
N ALA A 617 -5.95 43.86 -10.84
CA ALA A 617 -4.58 43.37 -10.85
C ALA A 617 -4.28 42.41 -9.68
N ARG A 618 -4.96 42.54 -8.54
CA ARG A 618 -4.87 41.58 -7.42
C ARG A 618 -5.23 40.16 -7.84
N GLY A 619 -6.14 40.01 -8.81
CA GLY A 619 -6.49 38.70 -9.35
C GLY A 619 -5.32 37.98 -10.04
N GLN A 620 -4.27 38.70 -10.44
CA GLN A 620 -3.06 38.10 -11.01
C GLN A 620 -2.18 37.40 -9.95
N LEU A 621 -2.42 37.64 -8.66
CA LEU A 621 -1.75 36.95 -7.56
C LEU A 621 -2.37 35.58 -7.25
N ALA A 622 -3.61 35.31 -7.69
CA ALA A 622 -4.32 34.06 -7.38
C ALA A 622 -3.55 32.78 -7.78
N PRO A 623 -2.94 32.70 -8.98
CA PRO A 623 -2.14 31.53 -9.36
C PRO A 623 -0.92 31.29 -8.46
N PHE A 624 -0.24 32.37 -8.02
CA PHE A 624 0.92 32.27 -7.13
C PHE A 624 0.52 31.88 -5.71
N LEU A 625 -0.62 32.41 -5.22
CA LEU A 625 -1.20 31.99 -3.94
C LEU A 625 -1.56 30.50 -3.95
N ARG A 626 -2.19 30.03 -5.04
CA ARG A 626 -2.49 28.61 -5.25
C ARG A 626 -1.23 27.77 -5.12
N ASP A 627 -0.16 28.10 -5.85
CA ASP A 627 1.06 27.29 -5.85
C ASP A 627 1.74 27.25 -4.48
N THR A 628 1.75 28.37 -3.77
CA THR A 628 2.41 28.46 -2.46
C THR A 628 1.66 27.64 -1.42
N LEU A 629 0.32 27.70 -1.40
CA LEU A 629 -0.50 26.89 -0.51
C LEU A 629 -0.41 25.39 -0.84
N VAL A 630 -0.37 25.02 -2.13
CA VAL A 630 -0.15 23.62 -2.56
C VAL A 630 1.25 23.16 -2.16
N GLY A 631 2.27 24.01 -2.35
CA GLY A 631 3.65 23.75 -1.96
C GLY A 631 3.82 23.45 -0.48
N LEU A 632 3.10 24.15 0.40
CA LEU A 632 3.08 23.85 1.84
C LEU A 632 2.52 22.44 2.14
N ASN A 633 1.48 22.01 1.43
CA ASN A 633 0.96 20.64 1.56
C ASN A 633 1.97 19.61 1.08
N TYR A 634 2.59 19.84 -0.08
CA TYR A 634 3.62 18.96 -0.64
C TYR A 634 4.83 18.84 0.29
N ALA A 635 5.28 19.96 0.85
CA ALA A 635 6.41 20.02 1.77
C ALA A 635 6.11 19.30 3.10
N TYR A 636 4.89 19.39 3.63
CA TYR A 636 4.52 18.67 4.85
C TYR A 636 4.56 17.14 4.66
N TYR A 637 4.10 16.66 3.51
CA TYR A 637 4.09 15.22 3.16
C TYR A 637 5.30 14.79 2.34
N GLU A 638 6.40 15.54 2.41
CA GLU A 638 7.65 15.22 1.76
C GLU A 638 8.06 13.75 2.09
N PRO A 639 8.12 12.84 1.09
CA PRO A 639 8.54 11.47 1.34
C PRO A 639 10.02 11.42 1.75
N PRO A 640 10.49 10.38 2.47
CA PRO A 640 11.89 10.28 2.86
C PRO A 640 12.80 10.39 1.62
N GLY A 641 13.72 11.34 1.60
CA GLY A 641 14.68 11.64 0.51
C GLY A 641 14.16 12.50 -0.66
N ALA A 642 12.84 12.55 -0.90
CA ALA A 642 12.09 13.43 -1.82
C ALA A 642 12.85 14.06 -3.01
N GLN A 643 13.50 13.24 -3.83
CA GLN A 643 14.27 13.70 -4.98
C GLN A 643 13.42 14.54 -5.94
N ILE A 644 12.17 14.14 -6.19
CA ILE A 644 11.29 14.87 -7.12
C ILE A 644 10.97 16.29 -6.64
N LEU A 645 10.81 16.51 -5.32
CA LEU A 645 10.47 17.82 -4.75
C LEU A 645 11.67 18.78 -4.70
N HIS A 646 12.88 18.25 -4.60
CA HIS A 646 14.10 19.08 -4.54
C HIS A 646 14.71 19.34 -5.92
N HIS A 647 14.51 18.44 -6.90
CA HIS A 647 15.17 18.53 -8.20
C HIS A 647 14.26 18.94 -9.36
N ASN A 648 12.94 18.85 -9.24
CA ASN A 648 12.01 19.36 -10.25
C ASN A 648 11.33 20.65 -9.74
N PRO A 649 11.83 21.85 -10.09
CA PRO A 649 11.32 23.14 -9.57
C PRO A 649 9.92 23.50 -10.09
N LEU A 650 9.34 22.69 -10.98
CA LEU A 650 8.00 22.90 -11.54
C LEU A 650 6.98 21.91 -10.98
N PHE A 651 7.36 20.93 -10.16
CA PHE A 651 6.48 19.82 -9.80
C PHE A 651 5.17 20.28 -9.14
N VAL A 652 5.25 21.20 -8.16
CA VAL A 652 4.07 21.80 -7.50
C VAL A 652 3.26 22.64 -8.49
N ARG A 653 3.94 23.51 -9.24
CA ARG A 653 3.31 24.46 -10.17
C ARG A 653 2.56 23.74 -11.30
N SER A 654 3.14 22.66 -11.81
CA SER A 654 2.62 21.87 -12.94
C SER A 654 1.44 20.98 -12.58
N HIS A 655 1.07 20.84 -11.29
CA HIS A 655 -0.13 20.08 -10.91
C HIS A 655 -1.34 20.61 -11.66
N ASP A 656 -2.04 19.75 -12.39
CA ASP A 656 -3.25 20.09 -13.13
C ASP A 656 -4.53 19.67 -12.37
N PHE A 657 -5.15 20.63 -11.70
CA PHE A 657 -6.42 20.39 -10.97
C PHE A 657 -7.65 20.34 -11.88
N ALA A 658 -7.56 20.86 -13.11
CA ALA A 658 -8.71 20.98 -14.01
C ALA A 658 -8.72 19.93 -15.14
N GLY A 659 -7.68 19.08 -15.20
CA GLY A 659 -7.50 18.07 -16.24
C GLY A 659 -7.35 18.66 -17.63
N GLU A 660 -6.78 19.86 -17.75
CA GLU A 660 -6.57 20.50 -19.05
C GLU A 660 -5.53 19.77 -19.92
N SER A 661 -4.60 19.05 -19.29
CA SER A 661 -3.54 18.29 -19.95
C SER A 661 -4.02 16.96 -20.53
N VAL A 662 -5.06 16.34 -19.95
CA VAL A 662 -5.46 14.96 -20.29
C VAL A 662 -6.87 14.90 -20.88
N ILE A 663 -7.00 14.27 -22.05
CA ILE A 663 -8.31 14.01 -22.67
C ILE A 663 -8.97 12.79 -22.01
N GLY A 664 -10.24 12.91 -21.64
CA GLY A 664 -11.06 11.79 -21.14
C GLY A 664 -10.93 11.51 -19.64
N LEU A 665 -10.30 12.41 -18.87
CA LEU A 665 -10.27 12.27 -17.41
C LEU A 665 -11.62 12.73 -16.82
N GLU A 666 -12.45 11.78 -16.38
CA GLU A 666 -13.81 12.07 -15.91
C GLU A 666 -13.89 12.41 -14.41
N ARG A 667 -12.82 12.18 -13.63
CA ARG A 667 -12.87 12.17 -12.15
C ARG A 667 -11.81 13.06 -11.48
N LEU A 668 -11.96 14.38 -11.60
CA LEU A 668 -10.98 15.36 -11.08
C LEU A 668 -10.87 15.46 -9.55
N TRP A 669 -11.88 14.98 -8.83
CA TRP A 669 -11.95 15.02 -7.36
C TRP A 669 -11.50 13.70 -6.69
N GLN A 670 -11.03 12.73 -7.47
CA GLN A 670 -10.41 11.51 -6.95
C GLN A 670 -8.91 11.72 -6.72
N ALA A 671 -8.24 10.75 -6.11
CA ALA A 671 -6.79 10.75 -5.90
C ALA A 671 -6.07 11.08 -7.22
N PRO A 672 -5.07 11.98 -7.21
CA PRO A 672 -4.41 12.42 -8.42
C PRO A 672 -3.60 11.29 -9.04
N GLN A 673 -3.42 11.36 -10.35
CA GLN A 673 -2.58 10.43 -11.09
C GLN A 673 -1.27 11.11 -11.49
N LEU A 674 -0.18 10.33 -11.47
CA LEU A 674 1.14 10.77 -11.93
C LEU A 674 1.22 10.62 -13.45
N PHE A 675 1.33 11.72 -14.16
CA PHE A 675 1.51 11.76 -15.62
C PHE A 675 2.94 12.17 -15.98
N GLY A 676 3.41 11.77 -17.17
CA GLY A 676 4.72 12.15 -17.70
C GLY A 676 5.93 11.44 -17.08
N ALA A 677 5.72 10.50 -16.15
CA ALA A 677 6.80 9.70 -15.57
C ALA A 677 7.55 8.90 -16.65
N GLY A 678 8.89 8.96 -16.63
CA GLY A 678 9.74 8.27 -17.61
C GLY A 678 9.73 8.87 -19.02
N SER A 679 9.10 10.03 -19.25
CA SER A 679 9.09 10.73 -20.54
C SER A 679 9.97 11.99 -20.50
N PRO A 680 11.20 11.96 -21.07
CA PRO A 680 12.09 13.11 -21.11
C PRO A 680 11.50 14.29 -21.92
N ALA A 681 10.58 14.00 -22.85
CA ALA A 681 9.98 14.98 -23.74
C ALA A 681 8.89 15.85 -23.09
N GLY A 682 8.34 15.41 -21.95
CA GLY A 682 7.16 16.01 -21.31
C GLY A 682 7.40 17.19 -20.37
N GLY A 683 8.65 17.63 -20.15
CA GLY A 683 8.95 18.65 -19.14
C GLY A 683 8.95 18.14 -17.70
N GLY A 684 8.94 16.81 -17.51
CA GLY A 684 8.95 16.13 -16.21
C GLY A 684 7.57 15.57 -15.82
N ALA A 685 7.57 14.72 -14.79
CA ALA A 685 6.33 14.19 -14.25
C ALA A 685 5.52 15.29 -13.53
N HIS A 686 4.20 15.18 -13.53
CA HIS A 686 3.30 16.08 -12.79
C HIS A 686 2.03 15.34 -12.35
N LEU A 687 1.31 15.92 -11.38
CA LEU A 687 0.05 15.35 -10.90
C LEU A 687 -1.14 15.94 -11.64
N VAL A 688 -2.15 15.11 -11.93
CA VAL A 688 -3.43 15.53 -12.51
C VAL A 688 -4.56 15.03 -11.61
N GLY A 689 -5.47 15.92 -11.20
CA GLY A 689 -6.57 15.62 -10.27
C GLY A 689 -6.46 16.36 -8.93
N SER A 690 -7.05 15.81 -7.88
CA SER A 690 -7.20 16.46 -6.58
C SER A 690 -5.92 16.39 -5.70
N LEU A 691 -5.98 16.86 -4.46
CA LEU A 691 -4.98 16.61 -3.39
C LEU A 691 -5.38 15.45 -2.47
N ALA A 692 -6.49 14.75 -2.73
CA ALA A 692 -6.81 13.56 -1.96
C ALA A 692 -5.67 12.57 -2.09
N ASP A 693 -5.26 11.97 -0.98
CA ASP A 693 -4.22 10.96 -0.99
C ASP A 693 -2.84 11.42 -1.49
N LEU A 694 -2.59 12.74 -1.40
CA LEU A 694 -1.30 13.34 -1.71
C LEU A 694 -0.08 12.59 -1.11
N PRO A 695 -0.07 12.16 0.18
CA PRO A 695 1.10 11.49 0.75
C PRO A 695 1.49 10.21 -0.02
N TYR A 696 0.49 9.41 -0.40
CA TYR A 696 0.70 8.18 -1.16
C TYR A 696 1.17 8.48 -2.58
N ILE A 697 0.60 9.49 -3.24
CA ILE A 697 0.97 9.83 -4.61
C ILE A 697 2.37 10.45 -4.69
N LEU A 698 2.77 11.25 -3.70
CA LEU A 698 4.16 11.71 -3.57
C LEU A 698 5.11 10.54 -3.34
N ALA A 699 4.76 9.59 -2.48
CA ALA A 699 5.54 8.38 -2.27
C ALA A 699 5.59 7.49 -3.52
N THR A 700 4.53 7.48 -4.33
CA THR A 700 4.47 6.77 -5.63
C THR A 700 5.42 7.40 -6.65
N ALA A 701 5.58 8.73 -6.64
CA ALA A 701 6.57 9.41 -7.47
C ALA A 701 8.01 9.21 -6.96
N GLU A 702 8.20 9.15 -5.64
CA GLU A 702 9.52 9.00 -5.02
C GLU A 702 10.07 7.57 -5.09
N GLN A 703 9.24 6.54 -5.07
CA GLN A 703 9.70 5.15 -5.00
C GLN A 703 10.69 4.78 -6.12
N ASP A 704 10.52 5.35 -7.32
CA ASP A 704 11.36 5.07 -8.49
C ASP A 704 12.79 5.63 -8.32
N PHE A 705 13.03 6.49 -7.32
CA PHE A 705 14.35 7.02 -6.94
C PHE A 705 15.05 6.22 -5.84
N ILE A 706 14.41 5.21 -5.24
CA ILE A 706 15.01 4.38 -4.20
C ILE A 706 15.75 3.22 -4.88
N ALA A 707 17.07 3.35 -5.01
CA ALA A 707 17.91 2.33 -5.61
C ALA A 707 18.02 1.10 -4.68
N PRO A 708 17.60 -0.09 -5.12
CA PRO A 708 17.67 -1.27 -4.28
C PRO A 708 19.08 -1.87 -4.23
N GLN A 709 19.42 -2.47 -3.09
CA GLN A 709 20.73 -3.10 -2.88
C GLN A 709 20.86 -4.44 -3.63
N ASN A 710 19.74 -5.09 -3.89
CA ASN A 710 19.66 -6.35 -4.63
C ASN A 710 18.82 -6.12 -5.90
N VAL A 711 19.09 -6.88 -6.96
CA VAL A 711 18.28 -6.83 -8.20
C VAL A 711 16.83 -7.17 -7.84
N GLN A 712 16.00 -6.13 -7.76
CA GLN A 712 14.60 -6.26 -7.40
C GLN A 712 13.81 -6.79 -8.58
N ALA A 713 12.83 -7.63 -8.27
CA ALA A 713 11.67 -7.70 -9.12
C ALA A 713 10.87 -6.40 -8.93
N LEU A 714 10.45 -5.76 -10.04
CA LEU A 714 9.64 -4.53 -10.15
C LEU A 714 8.25 -4.58 -9.46
N ILE A 715 8.12 -5.36 -8.38
CA ILE A 715 6.91 -6.02 -7.88
C ILE A 715 6.19 -5.20 -6.79
N TRP A 716 6.75 -4.10 -6.29
CA TRP A 716 6.20 -3.42 -5.11
C TRP A 716 5.69 -2.01 -5.32
N ARG A 717 5.23 -1.70 -6.54
CA ARG A 717 4.70 -0.37 -6.92
C ARG A 717 3.60 0.18 -6.03
N GLU A 718 2.88 -0.68 -5.31
CA GLU A 718 1.76 -0.31 -4.42
C GLU A 718 2.11 -0.51 -2.94
N LEU A 719 3.09 -1.36 -2.62
CA LEU A 719 3.52 -1.58 -1.24
C LEU A 719 4.45 -0.47 -0.75
N VAL A 720 5.47 -0.13 -1.55
CA VAL A 720 6.48 0.86 -1.15
C VAL A 720 5.84 2.22 -0.85
N PRO A 721 4.93 2.75 -1.69
CA PRO A 721 4.26 4.00 -1.37
C PRO A 721 3.45 3.94 -0.07
N GLY A 722 2.81 2.81 0.22
CA GLY A 722 2.13 2.57 1.49
C GLY A 722 3.09 2.61 2.68
N LEU A 723 4.22 1.89 2.61
CA LEU A 723 5.23 1.89 3.67
C LEU A 723 5.81 3.29 3.94
N LEU A 724 6.10 4.07 2.89
CA LEU A 724 6.59 5.43 3.02
C LEU A 724 5.52 6.37 3.60
N THR A 725 4.26 6.21 3.20
CA THR A 725 3.13 6.96 3.76
C THR A 725 2.98 6.69 5.26
N ASN A 726 3.09 5.43 5.66
CA ASN A 726 2.98 4.98 7.05
C ASN A 726 4.11 5.55 7.94
N ALA A 727 5.24 5.96 7.33
CA ALA A 727 6.35 6.59 8.03
C ALA A 727 6.26 8.12 8.11
N VAL A 728 5.43 8.77 7.28
CA VAL A 728 5.34 10.24 7.16
C VAL A 728 4.09 10.80 7.84
N VAL A 729 2.94 10.16 7.65
CA VAL A 729 1.64 10.68 8.15
C VAL A 729 1.55 10.72 9.68
N PRO A 730 2.03 9.72 10.45
CA PRO A 730 1.79 9.67 11.89
C PRO A 730 2.26 10.87 12.71
N ARG A 731 3.53 11.29 12.60
CA ARG A 731 4.19 12.30 13.47
C ARG A 731 4.03 12.03 14.99
N TRP A 732 5.15 11.91 15.70
CA TRP A 732 5.18 11.44 17.10
C TRP A 732 5.40 12.56 18.11
N TRP A 733 4.83 13.74 17.85
CA TRP A 733 4.98 14.90 18.75
C TRP A 733 4.30 14.71 20.11
N ASN A 734 3.18 13.99 20.15
CA ASN A 734 2.37 13.79 21.34
C ASN A 734 2.67 12.47 22.07
N VAL A 735 3.71 11.74 21.63
CA VAL A 735 4.14 10.49 22.26
C VAL A 735 5.09 10.82 23.41
N ASN A 736 4.82 10.23 24.57
CA ASN A 736 5.65 10.37 25.75
C ASN A 736 6.58 9.15 25.96
N GLN A 737 7.45 9.22 26.98
CA GLN A 737 8.42 8.16 27.25
C GLN A 737 7.77 6.85 27.69
N ASN A 738 6.67 6.91 28.46
CA ASN A 738 5.95 5.73 28.91
C ASN A 738 5.33 4.98 27.73
N GLU A 739 4.74 5.70 26.78
CA GLU A 739 4.18 5.14 25.54
C GLU A 739 5.26 4.43 24.71
N LEU A 740 6.39 5.11 24.49
CA LEU A 740 7.53 4.56 23.76
C LEU A 740 8.07 3.27 24.43
N HIS A 741 8.22 3.33 25.76
CA HIS A 741 8.71 2.20 26.54
C HIS A 741 7.70 1.04 26.56
N ALA A 742 6.41 1.33 26.68
CA ALA A 742 5.35 0.32 26.63
C ALA A 742 5.37 -0.45 25.30
N VAL A 743 5.55 0.23 24.15
CA VAL A 743 5.62 -0.46 22.84
C VAL A 743 6.74 -1.49 22.79
N ARG A 744 7.89 -1.19 23.38
CA ARG A 744 8.97 -2.18 23.53
C ARG A 744 8.53 -3.32 24.44
N LEU A 745 7.99 -3.03 25.62
CA LEU A 745 7.60 -4.03 26.60
C LEU A 745 6.51 -4.97 26.06
N TYR A 746 5.53 -4.48 25.32
CA TYR A 746 4.52 -5.31 24.66
C TYR A 746 5.15 -6.34 23.71
N GLN A 747 6.15 -5.94 22.91
CA GLN A 747 6.86 -6.86 22.02
C GLN A 747 7.72 -7.86 22.79
N GLN A 748 8.48 -7.38 23.79
CA GLN A 748 9.34 -8.24 24.62
C GLN A 748 8.53 -9.25 25.44
N CYS A 749 7.42 -8.83 26.04
CA CYS A 749 6.49 -9.71 26.73
C CYS A 749 5.91 -10.78 25.79
N GLY A 750 5.69 -10.45 24.51
CA GLY A 750 5.25 -11.41 23.51
C GLY A 750 6.33 -12.46 23.21
N GLU A 751 7.59 -12.03 23.16
CA GLU A 751 8.76 -12.90 23.03
C GLU A 751 8.94 -13.81 24.27
N GLU A 752 8.69 -13.29 25.47
CA GLU A 752 8.71 -14.05 26.72
C GLU A 752 7.59 -15.11 26.77
N LEU A 753 6.37 -14.78 26.34
CA LEU A 753 5.27 -15.74 26.20
C LEU A 753 5.61 -16.87 25.22
N LEU A 754 6.30 -16.56 24.13
CA LEU A 754 6.76 -17.58 23.17
C LEU A 754 7.84 -18.47 23.77
N ALA A 755 8.76 -17.91 24.56
CA ALA A 755 9.74 -18.69 25.30
C ALA A 755 9.06 -19.63 26.32
N ALA A 756 8.09 -19.13 27.09
CA ALA A 756 7.31 -19.94 28.02
C ALA A 756 6.50 -21.03 27.30
N ALA A 757 5.92 -20.74 26.13
CA ALA A 757 5.21 -21.71 25.30
C ALA A 757 6.11 -22.84 24.75
N ALA A 758 7.41 -22.59 24.56
CA ALA A 758 8.35 -23.64 24.16
C ALA A 758 8.61 -24.65 25.29
N GLU A 759 8.37 -24.26 26.55
CA GLU A 759 8.61 -25.08 27.74
C GLU A 759 7.33 -25.67 28.34
N ASN A 760 6.19 -25.00 28.17
CA ASN A 760 4.91 -25.35 28.78
C ASN A 760 3.79 -25.53 27.74
N ASP A 761 3.24 -26.74 27.68
CA ASP A 761 2.18 -27.13 26.74
C ASP A 761 0.86 -26.37 26.93
N GLU A 762 0.50 -26.02 28.18
CA GLU A 762 -0.70 -25.24 28.46
C GLU A 762 -0.56 -23.81 27.95
N VAL A 763 0.58 -23.17 28.23
CA VAL A 763 0.91 -21.84 27.71
C VAL A 763 0.97 -21.88 26.19
N ARG A 764 1.57 -22.92 25.61
CA ARG A 764 1.61 -23.11 24.14
C ARG A 764 0.23 -23.14 23.52
N ASN A 765 -0.70 -23.89 24.10
CA ASN A 765 -2.08 -23.95 23.59
C ASN A 765 -2.76 -22.58 23.66
N LYS A 766 -2.58 -21.83 24.76
CA LYS A 766 -3.11 -20.47 24.92
C LYS A 766 -2.50 -19.49 23.89
N VAL A 767 -1.18 -19.53 23.70
CA VAL A 767 -0.45 -18.71 22.72
C VAL A 767 -0.90 -19.04 21.29
N MET A 768 -0.98 -20.32 20.93
CA MET A 768 -1.43 -20.71 19.59
C MET A 768 -2.88 -20.31 19.34
N ASN A 769 -3.78 -20.44 20.33
CA ASN A 769 -5.17 -19.99 20.21
C ASN A 769 -5.30 -18.48 19.93
N ILE A 770 -4.35 -17.66 20.37
CA ILE A 770 -4.31 -16.23 20.06
C ILE A 770 -3.70 -16.00 18.67
N LEU A 771 -2.55 -16.60 18.39
CA LEU A 771 -1.83 -16.36 17.14
C LEU A 771 -2.59 -16.85 15.90
N THR A 772 -3.37 -17.92 16.02
CA THR A 772 -4.19 -18.44 14.91
C THR A 772 -5.25 -17.45 14.43
N ASP A 773 -5.65 -16.47 15.25
CA ASP A 773 -6.60 -15.43 14.84
C ASP A 773 -6.02 -14.54 13.72
N ARG A 774 -4.68 -14.52 13.54
CA ARG A 774 -3.97 -13.68 12.57
C ARG A 774 -2.97 -14.43 11.70
N MET A 775 -3.08 -15.77 11.63
CA MET A 775 -2.15 -16.59 10.87
C MET A 775 -2.89 -17.57 9.95
N ILE A 776 -2.41 -17.67 8.71
CA ILE A 776 -2.80 -18.78 7.84
C ILE A 776 -2.33 -20.13 8.42
N PRO A 777 -3.08 -21.22 8.20
CA PRO A 777 -2.78 -22.56 8.73
C PRO A 777 -1.32 -23.02 8.60
N GLN A 778 -0.71 -22.82 7.42
CA GLN A 778 0.69 -23.22 7.20
C GLN A 778 1.66 -22.46 8.12
N ARG A 779 1.44 -21.17 8.35
CA ARG A 779 2.29 -20.35 9.22
C ARG A 779 2.11 -20.77 10.68
N ALA A 780 0.88 -20.98 11.10
CA ALA A 780 0.56 -21.45 12.46
C ALA A 780 1.22 -22.82 12.75
N GLU A 781 1.17 -23.76 11.80
CA GLU A 781 1.83 -25.07 11.94
C GLU A 781 3.35 -24.93 12.11
N ARG A 782 4.02 -24.09 11.29
CA ARG A 782 5.47 -23.85 11.41
C ARG A 782 5.84 -23.25 12.77
N VAL A 783 5.07 -22.28 13.24
CA VAL A 783 5.26 -21.66 14.56
C VAL A 783 5.10 -22.71 15.67
N GLU A 784 4.02 -23.49 15.62
CA GLU A 784 3.77 -24.53 16.62
C GLU A 784 4.87 -25.60 16.63
N GLN A 785 5.30 -26.05 15.45
CA GLN A 785 6.39 -27.02 15.32
C GLN A 785 7.70 -26.48 15.89
N ALA A 786 8.06 -25.24 15.57
CA ALA A 786 9.28 -24.61 16.07
C ALA A 786 9.23 -24.38 17.59
N LEU A 787 8.06 -24.08 18.16
CA LEU A 787 7.86 -24.03 19.61
C LEU A 787 8.05 -25.43 20.25
N ARG A 788 7.46 -26.47 19.66
CA ARG A 788 7.61 -27.86 20.16
C ARG A 788 9.06 -28.35 20.09
N THR A 789 9.81 -27.98 19.06
CA THR A 789 11.24 -28.31 18.94
C THR A 789 12.15 -27.36 19.71
N ARG A 790 11.60 -26.35 20.40
CA ARG A 790 12.34 -25.33 21.17
C ARG A 790 13.31 -24.48 20.33
N HIS A 791 12.99 -24.26 19.06
CA HIS A 791 13.77 -23.43 18.13
C HIS A 791 13.18 -22.00 18.05
N LEU A 792 13.31 -21.23 19.13
CA LEU A 792 12.78 -19.85 19.20
C LEU A 792 13.25 -18.91 18.07
N PRO A 793 14.50 -18.96 17.58
CA PRO A 793 14.91 -18.12 16.45
C PRO A 793 14.07 -18.36 15.18
N GLU A 794 13.66 -19.61 14.94
CA GLU A 794 12.80 -19.96 13.80
C GLU A 794 11.37 -19.45 13.99
N VAL A 795 10.85 -19.52 15.22
CA VAL A 795 9.54 -18.92 15.60
C VAL A 795 9.54 -17.43 15.27
N LEU A 796 10.56 -16.70 15.71
CA LEU A 796 10.64 -15.26 15.45
C LEU A 796 10.73 -14.94 13.96
N LEU A 797 11.38 -15.76 13.12
CA LEU A 797 11.35 -15.57 11.65
C LEU A 797 9.94 -15.67 11.04
N GLN A 798 9.00 -16.28 11.74
CA GLN A 798 7.61 -16.39 11.34
C GLN A 798 6.69 -15.40 12.03
N LEU A 799 7.18 -14.44 12.83
CA LEU A 799 6.36 -13.49 13.60
C LEU A 799 6.76 -12.05 13.31
N THR A 800 5.77 -11.22 13.00
CA THR A 800 5.96 -9.78 12.83
C THR A 800 5.93 -9.08 14.20
N PRO A 801 6.52 -7.87 14.30
CA PRO A 801 6.37 -7.01 15.48
C PRO A 801 4.92 -6.85 15.94
N ALA A 802 3.99 -6.65 14.99
CA ALA A 802 2.56 -6.54 15.29
C ALA A 802 1.99 -7.84 15.89
N ASP A 803 2.45 -9.02 15.48
CA ASP A 803 1.99 -10.30 16.05
C ASP A 803 2.45 -10.46 17.51
N THR A 804 3.70 -10.11 17.83
CA THR A 804 4.21 -10.16 19.22
C THR A 804 3.50 -9.15 20.13
N PHE A 805 3.22 -7.96 19.60
CA PHE A 805 2.47 -6.92 20.31
C PHE A 805 1.03 -7.37 20.57
N TYR A 806 0.37 -7.92 19.55
CA TYR A 806 -0.99 -8.47 19.63
C TYR A 806 -1.09 -9.64 20.61
N LEU A 807 -0.11 -10.55 20.60
CA LEU A 807 -0.05 -11.69 21.51
C LEU A 807 -0.12 -11.23 22.97
N THR A 808 0.69 -10.23 23.35
CA THR A 808 0.68 -9.69 24.71
C THR A 808 -0.66 -9.05 25.06
N ALA A 809 -1.21 -8.21 24.18
CA ALA A 809 -2.47 -7.52 24.42
C ALA A 809 -3.64 -8.49 24.63
N GLU A 810 -3.79 -9.48 23.74
CA GLU A 810 -4.84 -10.49 23.85
C GLU A 810 -4.62 -11.44 25.01
N TYR A 811 -3.37 -11.80 25.34
CA TYR A 811 -3.10 -12.68 26.47
C TYR A 811 -3.52 -12.01 27.78
N GLN A 812 -3.18 -10.73 27.97
CA GLN A 812 -3.63 -9.94 29.12
C GLN A 812 -5.17 -9.83 29.19
N GLN A 813 -5.84 -9.68 28.05
CA GLN A 813 -7.29 -9.56 27.98
C GLN A 813 -8.01 -10.89 28.23
N ARG A 814 -7.54 -12.00 27.64
CA ARG A 814 -8.17 -13.33 27.72
C ARG A 814 -7.81 -14.06 29.03
N PHE A 815 -6.65 -13.78 29.62
CA PHE A 815 -6.12 -14.46 30.81
C PHE A 815 -5.66 -13.48 31.91
N PRO A 816 -6.52 -12.55 32.38
CA PRO A 816 -6.11 -11.47 33.30
C PRO A 816 -5.69 -11.96 34.70
N GLN A 817 -5.98 -13.21 35.06
CA GLN A 817 -5.67 -13.80 36.37
C GLN A 817 -4.35 -14.61 36.38
N GLU A 818 -3.64 -14.68 35.25
CA GLU A 818 -2.44 -15.50 35.10
C GLU A 818 -1.18 -14.68 34.80
N PRO A 819 -0.73 -13.77 35.71
CA PRO A 819 0.48 -12.99 35.46
C PRO A 819 1.76 -13.85 35.45
N ASN A 820 1.71 -15.08 36.00
CA ASN A 820 2.87 -15.95 36.19
C ASN A 820 3.48 -16.51 34.89
N ALA A 821 2.78 -16.38 33.75
CA ALA A 821 3.31 -16.76 32.44
C ALA A 821 4.20 -15.68 31.82
N PHE A 822 4.20 -14.47 32.39
CA PHE A 822 5.02 -13.36 31.93
C PHE A 822 6.43 -13.41 32.53
N GLY A 823 7.41 -12.95 31.76
CA GLY A 823 8.76 -12.71 32.26
C GLY A 823 8.91 -11.28 32.80
N PRO A 824 10.16 -10.82 33.01
CA PRO A 824 10.46 -9.50 33.53
C PRO A 824 9.80 -8.34 32.75
N ALA A 825 9.73 -8.43 31.42
CA ALA A 825 9.12 -7.37 30.62
C ALA A 825 7.60 -7.26 30.88
N GLY A 826 6.91 -8.38 31.09
CA GLY A 826 5.49 -8.35 31.43
C GLY A 826 5.21 -7.85 32.86
N GLU A 827 6.09 -8.12 33.83
CA GLU A 827 6.00 -7.55 35.18
C GLU A 827 6.18 -6.02 35.18
N GLU A 828 7.16 -5.54 34.40
CA GLU A 828 7.41 -4.12 34.20
C GLU A 828 6.23 -3.45 33.49
N LEU A 829 5.70 -4.09 32.43
CA LEU A 829 4.52 -3.61 31.71
C LEU A 829 3.30 -3.51 32.62
N ALA A 830 3.06 -4.50 33.48
CA ALA A 830 1.97 -4.47 34.44
C ALA A 830 2.12 -3.35 35.47
N THR A 831 3.35 -3.05 35.88
CA THR A 831 3.66 -1.93 36.78
C THR A 831 3.40 -0.58 36.10
N LEU A 832 3.79 -0.45 34.84
CA LEU A 832 3.56 0.73 34.03
C LEU A 832 2.05 0.95 33.79
N PHE A 833 1.31 -0.12 33.48
CA PHE A 833 -0.14 -0.07 33.28
C PHE A 833 -0.91 0.35 34.54
N LYS A 834 -0.47 -0.09 35.73
CA LYS A 834 -1.05 0.38 37.01
C LYS A 834 -0.83 1.87 37.26
N SER A 835 0.29 2.41 36.78
CA SER A 835 0.70 3.79 37.05
C SER A 835 0.15 4.77 36.00
N TYR A 836 0.05 4.33 34.73
CA TYR A 836 -0.31 5.16 33.59
C TYR A 836 -1.31 4.46 32.62
N PRO A 837 -2.49 4.01 33.10
CA PRO A 837 -3.42 3.20 32.31
C PRO A 837 -3.91 3.92 31.04
N ASP A 838 -4.02 5.25 31.05
CA ASP A 838 -4.48 6.04 29.91
C ASP A 838 -3.38 6.26 28.84
N GLU A 839 -2.12 6.03 29.20
CA GLU A 839 -0.97 6.22 28.31
C GLU A 839 -0.55 4.91 27.63
N VAL A 840 -0.63 3.79 28.34
CA VAL A 840 -0.03 2.53 27.85
C VAL A 840 -1.04 1.48 27.40
N ASN A 841 -2.34 1.83 27.35
CA ASN A 841 -3.36 0.92 26.87
C ASN A 841 -3.33 0.73 25.34
N TRP A 842 -4.02 -0.31 24.89
CA TRP A 842 -4.15 -0.67 23.48
C TRP A 842 -4.64 0.49 22.61
N GLU A 843 -5.71 1.18 23.01
CA GLU A 843 -6.33 2.24 22.21
C GLU A 843 -5.36 3.39 21.96
N ARG A 844 -4.64 3.81 23.01
CA ARG A 844 -3.64 4.87 22.95
C ARG A 844 -2.47 4.48 22.04
N LEU A 845 -1.87 3.31 22.26
CA LEU A 845 -0.73 2.84 21.47
C LEU A 845 -1.11 2.54 20.02
N SER A 846 -2.31 2.00 19.78
CA SER A 846 -2.85 1.79 18.44
C SER A 846 -2.99 3.09 17.66
N ARG A 847 -3.47 4.15 18.32
CA ARG A 847 -3.61 5.47 17.71
C ARG A 847 -2.28 6.12 17.36
N ASP A 848 -1.23 5.91 18.16
CA ASP A 848 0.03 6.64 18.01
C ASP A 848 1.09 5.86 17.21
N PHE A 849 1.03 4.53 17.21
CA PHE A 849 1.96 3.66 16.46
C PHE A 849 1.29 2.86 15.34
N GLY A 850 -0.03 2.94 15.19
CA GLY A 850 -0.73 2.41 14.03
C GLY A 850 -0.44 3.17 12.74
N VAL A 851 -1.10 2.76 11.67
CA VAL A 851 -0.92 3.34 10.33
C VAL A 851 -2.26 3.78 9.75
N PRO A 852 -2.27 4.66 8.74
CA PRO A 852 -3.46 4.94 7.94
C PRO A 852 -3.98 3.73 7.18
N HIS A 853 -5.31 3.56 7.12
CA HIS A 853 -5.98 2.47 6.40
C HIS A 853 -7.01 3.04 5.43
N ARG A 854 -6.53 3.45 4.26
CA ARG A 854 -7.31 4.18 3.26
C ARG A 854 -8.39 3.30 2.62
N VAL A 855 -8.12 2.03 2.40
CA VAL A 855 -9.04 1.07 1.77
C VAL A 855 -9.80 0.29 2.83
N LEU A 856 -9.12 -0.21 3.87
CA LEU A 856 -9.69 -1.09 4.88
C LEU A 856 -10.56 -0.35 5.90
N ALA A 857 -10.13 0.83 6.37
CA ALA A 857 -10.88 1.63 7.35
C ALA A 857 -11.43 2.94 6.78
N GLN A 858 -11.22 3.19 5.48
CA GLN A 858 -11.65 4.40 4.78
C GLN A 858 -11.18 5.68 5.48
N SER A 859 -9.94 5.70 6.01
CA SER A 859 -9.44 6.85 6.76
C SER A 859 -7.92 7.02 6.85
N TYR A 860 -7.47 8.25 7.13
CA TYR A 860 -6.11 8.55 7.59
C TYR A 860 -5.92 8.51 9.11
N ALA A 861 -6.99 8.30 9.89
CA ALA A 861 -6.84 7.99 11.29
C ALA A 861 -5.97 6.73 11.44
N ARG A 862 -5.01 6.81 12.36
CA ARG A 862 -4.00 5.77 12.59
C ARG A 862 -4.59 4.72 13.51
N GLU A 863 -4.52 3.47 13.12
CA GLU A 863 -4.95 2.34 13.95
C GLU A 863 -4.12 1.10 13.64
N LEU A 864 -4.03 0.19 14.61
CA LEU A 864 -3.60 -1.19 14.40
C LEU A 864 -4.85 -2.02 14.10
N LEU A 865 -5.01 -2.51 12.86
CA LEU A 865 -6.25 -3.16 12.42
C LEU A 865 -6.45 -4.56 12.98
N ASN A 866 -5.38 -5.17 13.48
CA ASN A 866 -5.38 -6.53 14.00
C ASN A 866 -5.83 -7.62 13.04
N VAL A 867 -5.58 -7.42 11.75
CA VAL A 867 -5.84 -8.43 10.71
C VAL A 867 -4.55 -9.14 10.29
N PRO A 868 -4.64 -10.37 9.75
CA PRO A 868 -3.51 -10.99 9.06
C PRO A 868 -3.07 -10.16 7.85
N PRO A 869 -1.81 -10.26 7.41
CA PRO A 869 -1.38 -9.69 6.12
C PRO A 869 -2.32 -10.14 5.00
N SER A 870 -2.94 -9.17 4.32
CA SER A 870 -3.91 -9.43 3.27
C SER A 870 -3.27 -10.13 2.07
N PRO A 871 -4.03 -10.97 1.34
CA PRO A 871 -3.57 -11.45 0.04
C PRO A 871 -3.44 -10.30 -0.96
N VAL A 872 -2.75 -10.56 -2.07
CA VAL A 872 -2.50 -9.54 -3.10
C VAL A 872 -3.72 -9.38 -4.02
N PHE A 873 -4.19 -8.15 -4.17
CA PHE A 873 -5.28 -7.77 -5.06
C PHE A 873 -4.82 -6.78 -6.15
N MET A 874 -5.72 -6.45 -7.09
CA MET A 874 -5.50 -5.47 -8.15
C MET A 874 -6.44 -4.27 -8.02
N GLY A 875 -6.12 -3.16 -8.69
CA GLY A 875 -6.95 -1.95 -8.73
C GLY A 875 -6.96 -1.25 -7.38
N TYR A 876 -8.09 -0.64 -6.99
CA TYR A 876 -8.21 0.05 -5.70
C TYR A 876 -7.84 -0.79 -4.46
N SER A 877 -7.87 -2.12 -4.56
CA SER A 877 -7.54 -3.04 -3.46
C SER A 877 -6.05 -3.41 -3.40
N SER A 878 -5.22 -2.94 -4.33
CA SER A 878 -3.79 -3.26 -4.40
C SER A 878 -3.01 -2.89 -3.13
N ARG A 879 -3.51 -1.92 -2.36
CA ARG A 879 -2.90 -1.40 -1.13
C ARG A 879 -3.16 -2.24 0.11
N MET A 880 -4.08 -3.21 0.08
CA MET A 880 -4.49 -3.94 1.29
C MET A 880 -3.33 -4.62 2.00
N LEU A 881 -2.35 -5.16 1.27
CA LEU A 881 -1.16 -5.74 1.90
C LEU A 881 -0.32 -4.68 2.63
N ALA A 882 -0.19 -3.47 2.06
CA ALA A 882 0.53 -2.37 2.69
C ALA A 882 -0.21 -1.85 3.93
N GLU A 883 -1.53 -1.73 3.85
CA GLU A 883 -2.37 -1.31 4.96
C GLU A 883 -2.37 -2.36 6.08
N THR A 884 -2.39 -3.66 5.77
CA THR A 884 -2.28 -4.70 6.80
C THR A 884 -0.85 -4.89 7.38
N TRP A 885 0.14 -4.13 6.90
CA TRP A 885 1.51 -4.14 7.42
C TRP A 885 1.72 -3.14 8.55
N ASP A 886 1.18 -3.45 9.73
CA ASP A 886 1.18 -2.58 10.92
C ASP A 886 2.47 -2.66 11.78
N SER A 887 3.58 -3.16 11.22
CA SER A 887 4.73 -3.60 12.02
C SER A 887 5.88 -2.59 12.14
N ASN A 888 6.07 -1.73 11.15
CA ASN A 888 7.29 -0.90 11.07
C ASN A 888 7.38 0.10 12.23
N ASN A 889 6.29 0.85 12.48
CA ASN A 889 6.28 1.88 13.52
C ASN A 889 6.51 1.28 14.92
N LEU A 890 5.90 0.11 15.21
CA LEU A 890 6.15 -0.64 16.45
C LEU A 890 7.62 -1.06 16.58
N TYR A 891 8.22 -1.57 15.50
CA TYR A 891 9.60 -2.03 15.52
C TYR A 891 10.60 -0.89 15.69
N TRP A 892 10.42 0.22 14.96
CA TRP A 892 11.27 1.39 15.07
C TRP A 892 11.15 2.08 16.43
N ALA A 893 9.95 2.12 17.01
CA ALA A 893 9.74 2.60 18.38
C ALA A 893 10.50 1.76 19.41
N ARG A 894 10.44 0.42 19.29
CA ARG A 894 11.26 -0.47 20.12
C ARG A 894 12.75 -0.18 20.00
N LEU A 895 13.28 -0.02 18.79
CA LEU A 895 14.70 0.29 18.59
C LEU A 895 15.09 1.65 19.18
N ALA A 896 14.21 2.64 19.09
CA ALA A 896 14.43 3.96 19.67
C ALA A 896 14.53 3.88 21.20
N ASP A 897 13.63 3.15 21.87
CA ASP A 897 13.69 2.91 23.32
C ASP A 897 14.95 2.13 23.72
N GLU A 898 15.26 1.03 23.02
CA GLU A 898 16.47 0.21 23.26
C GLU A 898 17.77 1.02 23.18
N LYS A 899 17.79 2.07 22.33
CA LYS A 899 18.94 2.96 22.16
C LYS A 899 18.85 4.25 22.99
N GLY A 900 17.81 4.40 23.81
CA GLY A 900 17.60 5.57 24.66
C GLY A 900 17.45 6.87 23.86
N TYR A 901 16.81 6.82 22.69
CA TYR A 901 16.35 8.03 22.00
C TYR A 901 15.04 8.50 22.64
N SER A 902 14.82 9.82 22.65
CA SER A 902 13.54 10.37 23.08
C SER A 902 12.44 10.12 22.03
N PRO A 903 11.15 10.16 22.42
CA PRO A 903 10.04 9.93 21.49
C PRO A 903 10.02 10.90 20.31
N VAL A 904 10.42 12.15 20.50
CA VAL A 904 10.43 13.17 19.42
C VAL A 904 11.38 12.82 18.29
N MET A 905 12.42 12.02 18.54
CA MET A 905 13.36 11.55 17.53
C MET A 905 12.71 10.59 16.52
N LEU A 906 11.57 9.99 16.84
CA LEU A 906 10.83 9.14 15.90
C LEU A 906 10.45 9.88 14.62
N ASN A 907 10.21 11.20 14.71
CA ASN A 907 9.92 12.04 13.54
C ASN A 907 11.04 12.10 12.49
N ARG A 908 12.27 11.68 12.86
CA ARG A 908 13.41 11.50 11.95
C ARG A 908 13.74 10.02 11.74
N LEU A 909 13.77 9.25 12.82
CA LEU A 909 14.19 7.84 12.79
C LEU A 909 13.27 7.00 11.91
N VAL A 910 11.95 7.13 12.07
CA VAL A 910 10.99 6.26 11.35
C VAL A 910 11.03 6.48 9.82
N PRO A 911 10.97 7.71 9.29
CA PRO A 911 11.19 7.98 7.86
C PRO A 911 12.47 7.36 7.31
N GLU A 912 13.60 7.57 7.99
CA GLU A 912 14.93 7.15 7.52
C GLU A 912 15.10 5.62 7.55
N LEU A 913 14.73 4.99 8.66
CA LEU A 913 14.77 3.53 8.80
C LEU A 913 13.83 2.85 7.81
N THR A 914 12.68 3.45 7.52
CA THR A 914 11.74 2.90 6.53
C THR A 914 12.30 3.00 5.12
N ARG A 915 12.91 4.13 4.72
CA ARG A 915 13.60 4.24 3.42
C ARG A 915 14.72 3.19 3.30
N ARG A 916 15.53 3.05 4.35
CA ARG A 916 16.62 2.07 4.39
C ARG A 916 16.12 0.62 4.33
N MET A 917 15.01 0.31 4.98
CA MET A 917 14.33 -0.97 4.86
C MET A 917 13.88 -1.22 3.42
N VAL A 918 13.30 -0.24 2.74
CA VAL A 918 12.85 -0.38 1.35
C VAL A 918 14.02 -0.74 0.41
N GLU A 919 15.18 -0.09 0.57
CA GLU A 919 16.39 -0.41 -0.20
C GLU A 919 16.84 -1.88 -0.05
N LYS A 920 16.53 -2.49 1.09
CA LYS A 920 16.91 -3.87 1.45
C LYS A 920 15.86 -4.92 1.11
N ILE A 921 14.66 -4.52 0.68
CA ILE A 921 13.63 -5.50 0.32
C ILE A 921 14.13 -6.37 -0.83
N PHE A 922 14.32 -7.65 -0.52
CA PHE A 922 14.64 -8.70 -1.48
C PHE A 922 13.60 -9.81 -1.38
N ALA A 923 12.56 -9.66 -2.21
CA ALA A 923 11.39 -10.51 -2.24
C ALA A 923 11.35 -11.35 -3.52
N THR A 924 10.87 -12.59 -3.40
CA THR A 924 10.71 -13.48 -4.57
C THR A 924 9.38 -13.28 -5.30
N ASP A 925 8.36 -12.72 -4.64
CA ASP A 925 7.03 -12.49 -5.19
C ASP A 925 6.20 -11.45 -4.41
N PHE A 926 5.05 -11.04 -4.98
CA PHE A 926 4.14 -10.04 -4.39
C PHE A 926 3.55 -10.43 -3.03
N ALA A 927 3.57 -11.71 -2.66
CA ALA A 927 3.05 -12.21 -1.38
C ALA A 927 4.16 -12.63 -0.40
N ASP A 928 5.44 -12.42 -0.74
CA ASP A 928 6.60 -12.70 0.12
C ASP A 928 6.75 -11.61 1.21
N TRP A 929 5.74 -11.49 2.07
CA TRP A 929 5.82 -10.64 3.27
C TRP A 929 7.01 -10.99 4.17
N PRO A 930 7.52 -12.24 4.27
CA PRO A 930 8.73 -12.52 5.04
C PRO A 930 9.95 -11.72 4.56
N ALA A 931 10.03 -11.34 3.28
CA ALA A 931 11.07 -10.44 2.80
C ALA A 931 11.03 -9.07 3.48
N LEU A 932 9.85 -8.55 3.77
CA LEU A 932 9.68 -7.29 4.49
C LEU A 932 10.19 -7.42 5.92
N LEU A 933 9.85 -8.52 6.60
CA LEU A 933 10.35 -8.78 7.95
C LEU A 933 11.89 -8.92 7.98
N ARG A 934 12.47 -9.62 7.00
CA ARG A 934 13.93 -9.74 6.85
C ARG A 934 14.57 -8.38 6.65
N ALA A 935 14.06 -7.57 5.72
CA ALA A 935 14.57 -6.23 5.46
C ALA A 935 14.47 -5.31 6.69
N ALA A 936 13.34 -5.35 7.41
CA ALA A 936 13.17 -4.59 8.65
C ALA A 936 14.23 -4.98 9.69
N ARG A 937 14.45 -6.29 9.90
CA ARG A 937 15.45 -6.79 10.85
C ARG A 937 16.87 -6.43 10.46
N GLU A 938 17.22 -6.57 9.18
CA GLU A 938 18.54 -6.20 8.67
C GLU A 938 18.82 -4.71 8.88
N THR A 939 17.86 -3.83 8.55
CA THR A 939 17.95 -2.40 8.87
C THR A 939 18.07 -2.16 10.37
N GLY A 940 17.30 -2.88 11.18
CA GLY A 940 17.38 -2.76 12.64
C GLY A 940 18.75 -3.15 13.20
N GLU A 941 19.39 -4.19 12.66
CA GLU A 941 20.75 -4.57 13.04
C GLU A 941 21.79 -3.54 12.58
N GLU A 942 21.68 -3.00 11.37
CA GLU A 942 22.53 -1.88 10.93
C GLU A 942 22.40 -0.67 11.86
N PHE A 943 21.17 -0.34 12.27
CA PHE A 943 20.90 0.73 13.23
C PHE A 943 21.53 0.42 14.59
N ARG A 944 21.37 -0.81 15.11
CA ARG A 944 21.97 -1.22 16.39
C ARG A 944 23.50 -1.12 16.38
N GLN A 945 24.11 -1.40 15.23
CA GLN A 945 25.57 -1.34 15.02
C GLN A 945 26.08 0.08 14.70
N GLY A 946 25.21 1.08 14.61
CA GLY A 946 25.60 2.46 14.28
C GLY A 946 26.05 2.65 12.82
N LYS A 947 25.69 1.73 11.92
CA LYS A 947 26.09 1.77 10.50
C LYS A 947 25.28 2.77 9.67
N ILE A 948 24.15 3.25 10.19
CA ILE A 948 23.30 4.23 9.52
C ILE A 948 23.77 5.63 9.88
N VAL A 949 24.73 6.13 9.09
CA VAL A 949 25.44 7.41 9.31
C VAL A 949 24.47 8.60 9.44
N ALA A 950 23.36 8.59 8.69
CA ALA A 950 22.31 9.60 8.74
C ALA A 950 21.62 9.74 10.11
N LEU A 951 21.85 8.80 11.05
CA LEU A 951 21.25 8.75 12.38
C LEU A 951 22.28 8.80 13.53
N SER A 952 23.55 9.05 13.24
CA SER A 952 24.58 9.22 14.28
C SER A 952 24.26 10.42 15.18
N ARG A 953 24.38 10.25 16.50
CA ARG A 953 24.19 11.33 17.49
C ARG A 953 25.15 12.51 17.26
N ASP A 954 26.30 12.25 16.64
CA ASP A 954 27.36 13.21 16.35
C ASP A 954 27.30 13.80 14.93
N ALA A 955 26.30 13.43 14.13
CA ALA A 955 26.13 14.04 12.82
C ALA A 955 25.70 15.50 12.99
N SER A 956 26.68 16.41 12.92
CA SER A 956 26.45 17.81 12.60
C SER A 956 25.52 17.84 11.39
N PHE A 957 24.41 18.56 11.55
CA PHE A 957 23.38 18.75 10.52
C PHE A 957 24.00 19.28 9.23
N SER A 958 24.51 18.40 8.38
CA SER A 958 24.98 18.76 7.06
C SER A 958 23.73 19.08 6.25
N GLN A 959 23.55 20.36 5.94
CA GLN A 959 22.59 20.81 4.93
C GLN A 959 22.86 20.05 3.62
N PRO A 960 21.81 19.71 2.86
CA PRO A 960 21.96 19.17 1.51
C PRO A 960 22.73 20.13 0.61
#